data_AF-A0A6A5HI80-F1
#
_entry.id   AF-A0A6A5HI80-F1
#
_cell.length_a   1.000
_cell.length_b   1.000
_cell.length_c   1.000
_cell.angle_alpha   90.00
_cell.angle_beta   90.00
_cell.angle_gamma   90.00
#
_symmetry.space_group_name_H-M   'P 1'
#
loop_
_entity.id
_entity.type
_entity.pdbx_description
1 polymer ?
#
loop_
_entity_poly.entity_id
_entity_poly.type
_entity_poly.pdbx_seq_one_letter_code
_entity_poly.pdbx_strand_id
1 'polypeptide(L)'
;MFLHQVRLIFLPLKPIPYLSEPTELQLVTEDFLTLARITNAIFLQASLIRKNLDVRETIAELLKIDQADLSGILDIDSQSALSKVEELKKKSSNIWKATMTPDSSVGYIIDDLNKVWEVLNENRVSPLVANISADELNAAVISVAENISEFSNACKIAELRSLRSRTFKYSEQSLDVDEDDASEDLRKFGKYLKCFKKCFDFVNSFSKSLQDASFWDIYKMYELTYKASRMFFETNSLNKYIPKLINDLAITKELREYWKNSGNSGSEILKSLGSYEDHDSKLEPTPPVLTVAFRTPQEMLQINKDLENPWFQKHFIRGSKAVDNLKKSLEPLRPISESVQNLSKLWESFDVLMKSGPAKLRVKKVASILTTLELMVKNQSLLTHDDFLATSSKILIDCTIKPDDGFTRLQKNFEKHEKPLKKVREELRNLQDRFDLFGKTINTRKANFDIIDSCLNALEITVQSSRKGSTKKMTALQNAIRSFSNCTASRQMTLKLIDLIAIFREYLDSFNNFETAYTKFQIEMNRRETLSNSGEIVQFSEVLEKSKVNETLNCLMLKNFEPEKLMQSITFARTFSDFPNQEKLDTAKTFLETLQNIQASLKTVENNFNLTGNRTKRAAVPSNPVLTLNNSRFHSEDMGICAIALSNMVDVQAKRGDLLKIKKFTGRVGEKIDSGGVVLKNFKNPEASIRTLLEQVDEVNEMAKKLRNKVPSKEAEIFNTVAGIDGIIGNREILWKMWKENKGKQEFINAEKEINTLISLNLDFQTYQSRLLDGRFTVITLKKYFDEIFGHVKKSNPNEKTKVVVEKHTPIVLIILIVVGVLLLLIIGVIVIYGLTKKGREKYKNLYLFYFGKPDEFEKRWRYSVRGLQDGAHLSSDLQSFMDKVNGENALLSSIHEINKTNMLIALKRGVYINAYNKFGNTALHSATKGGHPELVDALIRHGADRTLLNVENRTPEQMIPFKFQILYPERAERYEQIQNIYKKYQKKKYKIRVPEVFPLTSYRIWIEDRTDDKLTNQFMDVFQSITSIEASALTTHCVMKTDENGVLVTDNTNLLFWIFNGSIIVKEQWMIDCIQDQKLIQQDFKYLIEKVQFKGVLYDNVLQWSEAMAKGDVPYLYGVQVAIAMKACSNIVTLSALITNHGGILLDQFPDKSNYNSGSHPYMHSHLGPLFVLHDGETDLSKFKDDKMFTLFTEDEFIAFMLRRDIKKDSSENPICVLREQE
;
A
#
# COMPACT_ATOMS: atom_id res chain seq x y z
N MET A 1 -3.54 54.26 -20.06
CA MET A 1 -4.07 52.90 -19.82
C MET A 1 -3.03 52.00 -19.12
N PHE A 2 -2.32 52.55 -18.13
CA PHE A 2 -1.19 51.91 -17.41
C PHE A 2 -1.27 52.24 -15.90
N LEU A 3 -2.47 52.57 -15.40
CA LEU A 3 -2.71 53.09 -14.04
C LEU A 3 -3.95 52.49 -13.36
N HIS A 4 -4.39 51.31 -13.81
CA HIS A 4 -5.55 50.61 -13.22
C HIS A 4 -5.30 49.15 -12.78
N GLN A 5 -4.05 48.67 -12.83
CA GLN A 5 -3.68 47.31 -12.39
C GLN A 5 -2.71 47.24 -11.19
N VAL A 6 -2.42 48.37 -10.53
CA VAL A 6 -1.51 48.42 -9.35
C VAL A 6 -2.27 48.67 -8.02
N ARG A 7 -3.60 48.51 -7.99
CA ARG A 7 -4.42 48.73 -6.78
C ARG A 7 -5.09 47.48 -6.18
N LEU A 8 -4.53 46.29 -6.44
CA LEU A 8 -4.93 45.04 -5.77
C LEU A 8 -3.78 44.34 -5.02
N ILE A 9 -2.71 45.08 -4.66
CA ILE A 9 -1.56 44.56 -3.87
C ILE A 9 -1.48 45.15 -2.45
N PHE A 10 -2.29 46.15 -2.09
CA PHE A 10 -2.42 46.61 -0.70
C PHE A 10 -3.87 47.00 -0.41
N LEU A 11 -4.69 46.00 -0.09
CA LEU A 11 -5.79 46.21 0.83
C LEU A 11 -5.32 45.69 2.18
N PRO A 12 -5.22 46.51 3.24
CA PRO A 12 -5.21 45.95 4.59
C PRO A 12 -6.47 45.10 4.68
N LEU A 13 -6.34 43.86 5.18
CA LEU A 13 -7.48 43.08 5.64
C LEU A 13 -8.40 44.07 6.37
N LYS A 14 -9.60 44.30 5.82
CA LYS A 14 -10.64 45.01 6.56
C LYS A 14 -10.67 44.33 7.93
N PRO A 15 -10.56 45.06 9.05
CA PRO A 15 -10.73 44.45 10.36
C PRO A 15 -12.08 43.73 10.33
N ILE A 16 -12.04 42.42 10.59
CA ILE A 16 -13.24 41.64 10.84
C ILE A 16 -14.01 42.43 11.92
N PRO A 17 -15.30 42.72 11.72
CA PRO A 17 -16.04 43.53 12.66
C PRO A 17 -16.11 42.80 14.00
N TYR A 18 -15.63 43.47 15.05
CA TYR A 18 -15.82 43.22 16.48
C TYR A 18 -15.59 41.78 16.97
N LEU A 19 -14.59 41.64 17.86
CA LEU A 19 -14.45 40.50 18.74
C LEU A 19 -15.81 40.13 19.33
N SER A 20 -16.37 39.00 18.92
CA SER A 20 -17.20 38.23 19.84
C SER A 20 -16.32 37.93 21.03
N GLU A 21 -16.78 38.22 22.24
CA GLU A 21 -16.07 37.79 23.44
C GLU A 21 -15.70 36.30 23.29
N PRO A 22 -14.44 35.91 23.53
CA PRO A 22 -14.00 34.54 23.35
C PRO A 22 -14.88 33.62 24.19
N THR A 23 -15.32 32.50 23.60
CA THR A 23 -16.18 31.55 24.31
C THR A 23 -15.45 30.94 25.51
N GLU A 24 -16.21 30.47 26.50
CA GLU A 24 -15.64 29.80 27.67
C GLU A 24 -14.79 28.58 27.28
N LEU A 25 -15.24 27.83 26.26
CA LEU A 25 -14.44 26.76 25.65
C LEU A 25 -13.13 27.29 25.07
N GLN A 26 -13.15 28.38 24.30
CA GLN A 26 -11.95 28.96 23.70
C GLN A 26 -10.94 29.39 24.77
N LEU A 27 -11.39 29.95 25.89
CA LEU A 27 -10.52 30.36 26.99
C LEU A 27 -9.86 29.16 27.69
N VAL A 28 -10.63 28.11 27.98
CA VAL A 28 -10.08 26.85 28.55
C VAL A 28 -9.11 26.18 27.57
N THR A 29 -9.41 26.22 26.26
CA THR A 29 -8.51 25.73 25.21
C THR A 29 -7.18 26.48 25.22
N GLU A 30 -7.20 27.81 25.33
CA GLU A 30 -5.97 28.61 25.41
C GLU A 30 -5.14 28.31 26.66
N ASP A 31 -5.78 28.08 27.81
CA ASP A 31 -5.10 27.69 29.05
C ASP A 31 -4.33 26.36 28.88
N PHE A 32 -4.97 25.35 28.26
CA PHE A 32 -4.33 24.06 27.99
C PHE A 32 -3.30 24.13 26.84
N LEU A 33 -3.49 25.00 25.85
CA LEU A 33 -2.48 25.27 24.83
C LEU A 33 -1.23 25.93 25.43
N THR A 34 -1.38 26.86 26.38
CA THR A 34 -0.26 27.43 27.14
C THR A 34 0.49 26.33 27.90
N LEU A 35 -0.22 25.42 28.58
CA LEU A 35 0.41 24.30 29.28
C LEU A 35 1.14 23.34 28.31
N ALA A 36 0.52 23.05 27.15
CA ALA A 36 1.11 22.20 26.12
C ALA A 36 2.40 22.80 25.54
N ARG A 37 2.40 24.09 25.16
CA ARG A 37 3.58 24.78 24.61
C ARG A 37 4.74 24.83 25.59
N ILE A 38 4.47 25.13 26.87
CA ILE A 38 5.51 25.12 27.92
C ILE A 38 6.08 23.70 28.09
N THR A 39 5.21 22.68 28.13
CA THR A 39 5.63 21.28 28.31
C THR A 39 6.46 20.79 27.12
N ASN A 40 6.06 21.14 25.90
CA ASN A 40 6.78 20.78 24.68
C ASN A 40 8.12 21.52 24.58
N ALA A 41 8.19 22.80 24.99
CA ALA A 41 9.45 23.53 25.13
C ALA A 41 10.42 22.87 26.14
N ILE A 42 9.90 22.41 27.29
CA ILE A 42 10.69 21.67 28.29
C ILE A 42 11.22 20.37 27.67
N PHE A 43 10.38 19.63 26.94
CA PHE A 43 10.80 18.41 26.23
C PHE A 43 11.89 18.69 25.20
N LEU A 44 11.71 19.66 24.29
CA LEU A 44 12.68 20.00 23.26
C LEU A 44 14.02 20.39 23.88
N GLN A 45 14.00 21.22 24.91
CA GLN A 45 15.21 21.65 25.60
C GLN A 45 15.87 20.49 26.36
N ALA A 46 15.11 19.63 27.03
CA ALA A 46 15.65 18.45 27.69
C ALA A 46 16.31 17.49 26.69
N SER A 47 15.70 17.30 25.53
CA SER A 47 16.21 16.41 24.46
C SER A 47 17.46 16.98 23.78
N LEU A 48 17.52 18.30 23.59
CA LEU A 48 18.72 19.01 23.15
C LEU A 48 19.89 18.82 24.10
N ILE A 49 19.65 18.95 25.42
CA ILE A 49 20.66 18.73 26.45
C ILE A 49 21.13 17.26 26.47
N ARG A 50 20.20 16.32 26.28
CA ARG A 50 20.46 14.86 26.27
C ARG A 50 21.02 14.33 24.95
N LYS A 51 21.06 15.14 23.89
CA LYS A 51 21.51 14.78 22.52
C LYS A 51 20.74 13.61 21.90
N ASN A 52 19.44 13.57 22.12
CA ASN A 52 18.55 12.55 21.57
C ASN A 52 17.38 13.15 20.75
N LEU A 53 17.52 14.40 20.31
CA LEU A 53 16.56 15.06 19.42
C LEU A 53 17.00 14.86 17.97
N ASP A 54 16.09 14.35 17.12
CA ASP A 54 16.29 14.39 15.67
C ASP A 54 15.98 15.80 15.16
N VAL A 55 17.03 16.53 14.81
CA VAL A 55 16.94 17.93 14.36
C VAL A 55 16.19 18.03 13.04
N ARG A 56 16.40 17.09 12.12
CA ARG A 56 15.82 17.17 10.77
C ARG A 56 14.34 16.84 10.81
N GLU A 57 13.94 15.84 11.61
CA GLU A 57 12.53 15.52 11.88
C GLU A 57 11.83 16.70 12.57
N THR A 58 12.45 17.32 13.58
CA THR A 58 11.91 18.50 14.28
C THR A 58 11.65 19.66 13.31
N ILE A 59 12.59 19.93 12.39
CA ILE A 59 12.42 20.99 11.39
C ILE A 59 11.32 20.65 10.39
N ALA A 60 11.24 19.38 9.96
CA ALA A 60 10.23 18.90 9.03
C ALA A 60 8.81 19.05 9.62
N GLU A 61 8.61 18.66 10.89
CA GLU A 61 7.35 18.87 11.61
C GLU A 61 6.94 20.35 11.66
N LEU A 62 7.89 21.25 11.97
CA LEU A 62 7.64 22.70 12.02
C LEU A 62 7.33 23.32 10.66
N LEU A 63 7.88 22.77 9.58
CA LEU A 63 7.58 23.17 8.20
C LEU A 63 6.35 22.47 7.61
N LYS A 64 5.71 21.56 8.37
CA LYS A 64 4.55 20.76 7.95
C LYS A 64 4.82 19.93 6.71
N ILE A 65 5.97 19.26 6.68
CA ILE A 65 6.38 18.32 5.62
C ILE A 65 7.00 17.07 6.24
N ASP A 66 6.86 15.92 5.58
CA ASP A 66 7.53 14.70 6.01
C ASP A 66 9.05 14.81 5.81
N GLN A 67 9.83 14.25 6.73
CA GLN A 67 11.30 14.31 6.69
C GLN A 67 11.88 13.74 5.39
N ALA A 68 11.30 12.67 4.87
CA ALA A 68 11.70 12.03 3.63
C ALA A 68 11.48 12.97 2.42
N ASP A 69 10.30 13.59 2.34
CA ASP A 69 9.94 14.52 1.26
C ASP A 69 10.83 15.77 1.32
N LEU A 70 11.04 16.35 2.51
CA LEU A 70 11.93 17.50 2.71
C LEU A 70 13.37 17.20 2.24
N SER A 71 13.88 16.02 2.59
CA SER A 71 15.23 15.59 2.17
C SER A 71 15.27 15.31 0.67
N GLY A 72 14.25 14.66 0.11
CA GLY A 72 14.14 14.43 -1.33
C GLY A 72 14.11 15.71 -2.16
N ILE A 73 13.47 16.78 -1.64
CA ILE A 73 13.42 18.10 -2.28
C ILE A 73 14.77 18.82 -2.21
N LEU A 74 15.45 18.76 -1.05
CA LEU A 74 16.62 19.58 -0.75
C LEU A 74 17.97 18.89 -0.98
N ASP A 75 18.04 17.56 -1.10
CA ASP A 75 19.29 16.82 -1.30
C ASP A 75 19.66 16.78 -2.79
N ILE A 76 19.81 17.96 -3.39
CA ILE A 76 20.29 18.17 -4.76
C ILE A 76 21.48 19.14 -4.77
N ASP A 77 22.36 19.00 -5.76
CA ASP A 77 23.41 20.00 -6.00
C ASP A 77 22.82 21.17 -6.80
N SER A 78 22.13 22.06 -6.09
CA SER A 78 21.45 23.23 -6.66
C SER A 78 22.42 24.16 -7.40
N GLN A 79 23.68 24.26 -6.95
CA GLN A 79 24.71 25.11 -7.56
C GLN A 79 25.16 24.56 -8.92
N SER A 80 25.47 23.26 -8.98
CA SER A 80 25.83 22.58 -10.23
C SER A 80 24.68 22.61 -11.23
N ALA A 81 23.46 22.34 -10.76
CA ALA A 81 22.25 22.42 -11.57
C ALA A 81 22.00 23.84 -12.12
N LEU A 82 22.21 24.87 -11.30
CA LEU A 82 22.00 26.26 -11.71
C LEU A 82 22.99 26.67 -12.82
N SER A 83 24.28 26.37 -12.63
CA SER A 83 25.31 26.62 -13.65
C SER A 83 24.96 25.95 -14.99
N LYS A 84 24.45 24.72 -14.93
CA LYS A 84 24.00 23.97 -16.11
C LYS A 84 22.79 24.58 -16.81
N VAL A 85 21.80 25.07 -16.07
CA VAL A 85 20.64 25.77 -16.66
C VAL A 85 21.08 27.07 -17.34
N GLU A 86 22.04 27.79 -16.77
CA GLU A 86 22.59 29.00 -17.38
C GLU A 86 23.38 28.72 -18.66
N GLU A 87 24.20 27.65 -18.67
CA GLU A 87 24.91 27.23 -19.88
C GLU A 87 23.96 26.70 -20.97
N LEU A 88 22.90 25.97 -20.57
CA LEU A 88 21.83 25.59 -21.47
C LEU A 88 21.19 26.82 -22.13
N LYS A 89 20.91 27.87 -21.34
CA LYS A 89 20.37 29.14 -21.87
C LYS A 89 21.31 29.79 -22.89
N LYS A 90 22.62 29.79 -22.62
CA LYS A 90 23.63 30.40 -23.50
C LYS A 90 23.78 29.66 -24.84
N LYS A 91 23.84 28.33 -24.80
CA LYS A 91 24.13 27.48 -25.98
C LYS A 91 22.91 27.13 -26.84
N SER A 92 21.70 27.44 -26.39
CA SER A 92 20.46 27.10 -27.10
C SER A 92 20.00 28.15 -28.11
N SER A 93 20.77 29.24 -28.31
CA SER A 93 20.40 30.34 -29.22
C SER A 93 20.13 29.87 -30.65
N ASN A 94 20.94 28.95 -31.17
CA ASN A 94 20.77 28.41 -32.53
C ASN A 94 19.50 27.56 -32.66
N ILE A 95 19.13 26.83 -31.60
CA ILE A 95 17.89 26.04 -31.55
C ILE A 95 16.67 26.96 -31.57
N TRP A 96 16.69 28.07 -30.83
CA TRP A 96 15.56 29.02 -30.79
C TRP A 96 15.39 29.83 -32.08
N LYS A 97 16.46 30.01 -32.86
CA LYS A 97 16.42 30.66 -34.17
C LYS A 97 15.95 29.72 -35.28
N ALA A 98 16.08 28.41 -35.08
CA ALA A 98 15.72 27.40 -36.06
C ALA A 98 14.24 27.01 -35.99
N THR A 99 13.64 26.71 -37.14
CA THR A 99 12.29 26.14 -37.23
C THR A 99 12.37 24.62 -37.14
N MET A 100 12.45 24.10 -35.91
CA MET A 100 12.48 22.66 -35.64
C MET A 100 11.22 21.95 -36.13
N THR A 101 11.33 20.65 -36.41
CA THR A 101 10.16 19.81 -36.71
C THR A 101 9.25 19.75 -35.48
N PRO A 102 7.97 20.14 -35.59
CA PRO A 102 7.03 20.10 -34.47
C PRO A 102 6.84 18.68 -33.93
N ASP A 103 6.60 18.57 -32.62
CA ASP A 103 6.39 17.27 -31.96
C ASP A 103 5.27 16.43 -32.59
N SER A 104 4.18 17.08 -33.02
CA SER A 104 3.08 16.46 -33.73
C SER A 104 3.52 15.82 -35.05
N SER A 105 4.40 16.49 -35.79
CA SER A 105 5.00 15.94 -37.02
C SER A 105 5.86 14.73 -36.72
N VAL A 106 6.65 14.75 -35.64
CA VAL A 106 7.44 13.59 -35.22
C VAL A 106 6.54 12.40 -34.85
N GLY A 107 5.40 12.66 -34.21
CA GLY A 107 4.38 11.65 -33.95
C GLY A 107 3.88 10.94 -35.21
N TYR A 108 3.62 11.69 -36.29
CA TYR A 108 3.23 11.09 -37.58
C TYR A 108 4.34 10.25 -38.20
N ILE A 109 5.61 10.67 -38.10
CA ILE A 109 6.76 9.90 -38.60
C ILE A 109 6.86 8.55 -37.87
N ILE A 110 6.69 8.56 -36.53
CA ILE A 110 6.69 7.36 -35.70
C ILE A 110 5.56 6.41 -36.11
N ASP A 111 4.35 6.95 -36.33
CA ASP A 111 3.19 6.17 -36.77
C ASP A 111 3.41 5.51 -38.14
N ASP A 112 3.95 6.25 -39.12
CA ASP A 112 4.27 5.71 -40.44
C ASP A 112 5.38 4.65 -40.37
N LEU A 113 6.40 4.85 -39.52
CA LEU A 113 7.46 3.86 -39.30
C LEU A 113 6.93 2.57 -38.64
N ASN A 114 5.98 2.68 -37.70
CA ASN A 114 5.34 1.51 -37.09
C ASN A 114 4.58 0.68 -38.13
N LYS A 115 3.82 1.32 -39.02
CA LYS A 115 3.11 0.61 -40.11
C LYS A 115 4.09 -0.14 -41.01
N VAL A 116 5.22 0.47 -41.35
CA VAL A 116 6.30 -0.17 -42.13
C VAL A 116 6.90 -1.35 -41.37
N TRP A 117 7.15 -1.20 -40.06
CA TRP A 117 7.65 -2.27 -39.20
C TRP A 117 6.69 -3.46 -39.12
N GLU A 118 5.39 -3.21 -38.94
CA GLU A 118 4.36 -4.26 -38.87
C GLU A 118 4.36 -5.11 -40.15
N VAL A 119 4.31 -4.47 -41.32
CA VAL A 119 4.31 -5.18 -42.62
C VAL A 119 5.61 -5.96 -42.81
N LEU A 120 6.77 -5.37 -42.52
CA LEU A 120 8.06 -6.05 -42.64
C LEU A 120 8.17 -7.27 -41.73
N ASN A 121 7.71 -7.16 -40.48
CA ASN A 121 7.84 -8.22 -39.50
C ASN A 121 6.88 -9.38 -39.79
N GLU A 122 5.62 -9.08 -40.13
CA GLU A 122 4.65 -10.11 -40.50
C GLU A 122 5.05 -10.83 -41.80
N ASN A 123 5.57 -10.10 -42.80
CA ASN A 123 6.04 -10.68 -44.06
C ASN A 123 7.23 -11.64 -43.89
N ARG A 124 8.05 -11.49 -42.82
CA ARG A 124 9.12 -12.45 -42.48
C ARG A 124 8.58 -13.80 -42.01
N VAL A 125 7.38 -13.81 -41.41
CA VAL A 125 6.74 -15.00 -40.84
C VAL A 125 5.82 -15.65 -41.86
N SER A 126 5.03 -14.84 -42.56
CA SER A 126 4.12 -15.29 -43.62
C SER A 126 4.27 -14.36 -44.82
N PRO A 127 4.90 -14.81 -45.92
CA PRO A 127 5.05 -14.00 -47.12
C PRO A 127 3.70 -13.47 -47.62
N LEU A 128 3.69 -12.25 -48.15
CA LEU A 128 2.52 -11.66 -48.80
C LEU A 128 1.98 -12.58 -49.90
N VAL A 129 0.75 -13.05 -49.70
CA VAL A 129 0.03 -13.89 -50.66
C VAL A 129 -0.90 -13.00 -51.47
N ALA A 130 -0.69 -12.91 -52.78
CA ALA A 130 -1.48 -12.05 -53.67
C ALA A 130 -2.92 -12.56 -53.94
N ASN A 131 -3.26 -13.75 -53.45
CA ASN A 131 -4.40 -14.53 -53.92
C ASN A 131 -5.64 -14.54 -53.01
N ILE A 132 -5.65 -13.79 -51.90
CA ILE A 132 -6.89 -13.62 -51.14
C ILE A 132 -7.78 -12.68 -51.92
N SER A 133 -8.88 -13.21 -52.46
CA SER A 133 -9.88 -12.37 -53.08
C SER A 133 -10.63 -11.60 -51.99
N ALA A 134 -11.02 -10.35 -52.28
CA ALA A 134 -11.94 -9.63 -51.41
C ALA A 134 -13.22 -10.46 -51.16
N ASP A 135 -13.58 -11.34 -52.09
CA ASP A 135 -14.74 -12.22 -52.04
C ASP A 135 -14.65 -13.26 -50.91
N GLU A 136 -13.46 -13.79 -50.61
CA GLU A 136 -13.26 -14.73 -49.48
C GLU A 136 -13.52 -14.05 -48.14
N LEU A 137 -12.99 -12.83 -47.92
CA LEU A 137 -13.27 -12.08 -46.70
C LEU A 137 -14.72 -11.58 -46.66
N ASN A 138 -15.28 -11.15 -47.79
CA ASN A 138 -16.67 -10.74 -47.89
C ASN A 138 -17.61 -11.89 -47.52
N ALA A 139 -17.36 -13.09 -48.05
CA ALA A 139 -18.10 -14.30 -47.71
C ALA A 139 -17.97 -14.65 -46.23
N ALA A 140 -16.77 -14.55 -45.66
CA ALA A 140 -16.53 -14.79 -44.24
C ALA A 140 -17.26 -13.78 -43.35
N VAL A 141 -17.28 -12.49 -43.72
CA VAL A 141 -18.04 -11.44 -43.02
C VAL A 141 -19.54 -11.66 -43.14
N ILE A 142 -20.04 -12.05 -44.33
CA ILE A 142 -21.46 -12.40 -44.52
C ILE A 142 -21.83 -13.56 -43.61
N SER A 143 -21.01 -14.61 -43.57
CA SER A 143 -21.26 -15.80 -42.75
C SER A 143 -21.31 -15.46 -41.25
N VAL A 144 -20.36 -14.67 -40.73
CA VAL A 144 -20.37 -14.24 -39.32
C VAL A 144 -21.56 -13.33 -39.00
N ALA A 145 -21.99 -12.52 -39.95
CA ALA A 145 -23.05 -11.53 -39.77
C ALA A 145 -24.45 -12.03 -40.20
N GLU A 146 -24.61 -13.28 -40.63
CA GLU A 146 -25.84 -13.80 -41.25
C GLU A 146 -27.10 -13.51 -40.42
N ASN A 147 -27.00 -13.65 -39.10
CA ASN A 147 -28.11 -13.47 -38.16
C ASN A 147 -28.17 -12.07 -37.52
N ILE A 148 -27.33 -11.10 -37.92
CA ILE A 148 -27.24 -9.81 -37.22
C ILE A 148 -28.57 -9.03 -37.21
N SER A 149 -29.39 -9.18 -38.25
CA SER A 149 -30.71 -8.56 -38.38
C SER A 149 -31.70 -9.04 -37.30
N GLU A 150 -31.46 -10.20 -36.70
CA GLU A 150 -32.27 -10.74 -35.61
C GLU A 150 -31.95 -10.08 -34.26
N PHE A 151 -30.78 -9.42 -34.13
CA PHE A 151 -30.34 -8.81 -32.88
C PHE A 151 -31.32 -7.77 -32.35
N SER A 152 -31.76 -6.84 -33.20
CA SER A 152 -32.67 -5.76 -32.84
C SER A 152 -34.02 -6.29 -32.33
N ASN A 153 -34.43 -7.47 -32.81
CA ASN A 153 -35.62 -8.18 -32.36
C ASN A 153 -35.39 -8.96 -31.05
N ALA A 154 -34.21 -9.54 -30.87
CA ALA A 154 -33.83 -10.32 -29.69
C ALA A 154 -33.51 -9.44 -28.46
N CYS A 155 -32.91 -8.26 -28.66
CA CYS A 155 -32.36 -7.39 -27.63
C CYS A 155 -32.98 -5.99 -27.62
N LYS A 156 -34.03 -5.77 -26.81
CA LYS A 156 -34.70 -4.46 -26.71
C LYS A 156 -34.20 -3.63 -25.52
N ILE A 157 -33.64 -2.45 -25.78
CA ILE A 157 -33.09 -1.56 -24.74
C ILE A 157 -34.11 -1.13 -23.68
N ALA A 158 -35.37 -0.92 -24.09
CA ALA A 158 -36.45 -0.57 -23.16
C ALA A 158 -36.69 -1.69 -22.13
N GLU A 159 -36.66 -2.94 -22.58
CA GLU A 159 -36.91 -4.12 -21.74
C GLU A 159 -35.74 -4.38 -20.79
N LEU A 160 -34.50 -4.21 -21.25
CA LEU A 160 -33.28 -4.25 -20.42
C LEU A 160 -33.28 -3.18 -19.32
N ARG A 161 -33.69 -1.94 -19.65
CA ARG A 161 -33.83 -0.86 -18.65
C ARG A 161 -34.89 -1.19 -17.61
N SER A 162 -36.04 -1.72 -18.04
CA SER A 162 -37.11 -2.14 -17.13
C SER A 162 -36.68 -3.30 -16.22
N LEU A 163 -35.91 -4.27 -16.73
CA LEU A 163 -35.34 -5.35 -15.93
C LEU A 163 -34.33 -4.82 -14.92
N ARG A 164 -33.42 -3.93 -15.33
CA ARG A 164 -32.42 -3.32 -14.45
C ARG A 164 -33.04 -2.54 -13.30
N SER A 165 -34.02 -1.68 -13.62
CA SER A 165 -34.72 -0.84 -12.64
C SER A 165 -35.37 -1.69 -11.54
N ARG A 166 -36.02 -2.80 -11.92
CA ARG A 166 -36.63 -3.74 -10.97
C ARG A 166 -35.58 -4.54 -10.21
N THR A 167 -34.52 -5.01 -10.87
CA THR A 167 -33.42 -5.70 -10.19
C THR A 167 -32.79 -4.81 -9.11
N PHE A 168 -32.58 -3.52 -9.41
CA PHE A 168 -32.05 -2.55 -8.47
C PHE A 168 -33.02 -2.32 -7.29
N LYS A 169 -34.30 -2.05 -7.58
CA LYS A 169 -35.34 -1.80 -6.57
C LYS A 169 -35.42 -2.90 -5.51
N TYR A 170 -35.21 -4.17 -5.88
CA TYR A 170 -35.30 -5.31 -4.95
C TYR A 170 -33.93 -5.90 -4.57
N SER A 171 -32.82 -5.19 -4.83
CA SER A 171 -31.47 -5.60 -4.42
C SER A 171 -31.02 -4.99 -3.09
N GLU A 172 -31.67 -3.93 -2.62
CA GLU A 172 -31.39 -3.29 -1.31
C GLU A 172 -32.33 -3.83 -0.22
N GLN A 173 -31.78 -4.15 0.96
CA GLN A 173 -32.50 -4.81 2.06
C GLN A 173 -33.50 -3.92 2.81
N SER A 174 -33.58 -2.61 2.52
CA SER A 174 -34.26 -1.62 3.38
C SER A 174 -35.43 -0.86 2.73
N LEU A 175 -36.09 -1.42 1.71
CA LEU A 175 -37.22 -0.75 1.05
C LEU A 175 -38.55 -1.35 1.50
N ASP A 176 -39.40 -0.49 2.08
CA ASP A 176 -40.79 -0.80 2.42
C ASP A 176 -41.63 -0.64 1.15
N VAL A 177 -41.90 -1.76 0.46
CA VAL A 177 -42.60 -1.78 -0.83
C VAL A 177 -43.97 -2.42 -0.64
N ASP A 178 -45.01 -1.78 -1.16
CA ASP A 178 -46.37 -2.31 -1.17
C ASP A 178 -46.47 -3.68 -1.88
N GLU A 179 -47.26 -4.62 -1.35
CA GLU A 179 -47.37 -5.99 -1.89
C GLU A 179 -48.08 -6.05 -3.25
N ASP A 180 -48.97 -5.10 -3.57
CA ASP A 180 -49.62 -5.03 -4.88
C ASP A 180 -48.60 -4.57 -5.94
N ASP A 181 -47.77 -3.58 -5.58
CA ASP A 181 -46.63 -3.15 -6.40
C ASP A 181 -45.61 -4.28 -6.59
N ALA A 182 -45.33 -5.06 -5.54
CA ALA A 182 -44.42 -6.21 -5.60
C ALA A 182 -44.96 -7.34 -6.50
N SER A 183 -46.27 -7.56 -6.48
CA SER A 183 -46.96 -8.55 -7.32
C SER A 183 -46.86 -8.18 -8.81
N GLU A 184 -47.15 -6.94 -9.14
CA GLU A 184 -46.98 -6.41 -10.50
C GLU A 184 -45.49 -6.35 -10.89
N ASP A 185 -44.62 -6.11 -9.91
CA ASP A 185 -43.17 -6.11 -10.10
C ASP A 185 -42.64 -7.50 -10.48
N LEU A 186 -43.12 -8.57 -9.84
CA LEU A 186 -42.79 -9.96 -10.16
C LEU A 186 -43.29 -10.38 -11.54
N ARG A 187 -44.49 -9.92 -11.91
CA ARG A 187 -45.08 -10.24 -13.22
C ARG A 187 -44.28 -9.65 -14.37
N LYS A 188 -43.97 -8.34 -14.35
CA LYS A 188 -43.14 -7.79 -15.44
C LYS A 188 -41.65 -8.17 -15.30
N PHE A 189 -41.11 -8.44 -14.10
CA PHE A 189 -39.74 -8.96 -13.94
C PHE A 189 -39.55 -10.24 -14.74
N GLY A 190 -40.41 -11.25 -14.57
CA GLY A 190 -40.31 -12.49 -15.35
C GLY A 190 -40.57 -12.30 -16.85
N LYS A 191 -41.41 -11.33 -17.26
CA LYS A 191 -41.57 -10.97 -18.68
C LYS A 191 -40.26 -10.45 -19.28
N TYR A 192 -39.64 -9.47 -18.62
CA TYR A 192 -38.41 -8.85 -19.10
C TYR A 192 -37.20 -9.77 -18.98
N LEU A 193 -37.17 -10.66 -17.98
CA LEU A 193 -36.14 -11.68 -17.85
C LEU A 193 -36.16 -12.65 -19.04
N LYS A 194 -37.35 -13.05 -19.51
CA LYS A 194 -37.49 -13.91 -20.69
C LYS A 194 -36.98 -13.21 -21.96
N CYS A 195 -37.24 -11.92 -22.10
CA CYS A 195 -36.66 -11.12 -23.19
C CYS A 195 -35.14 -11.01 -23.07
N PHE A 196 -34.63 -10.79 -21.86
CA PHE A 196 -33.19 -10.73 -21.60
C PHE A 196 -32.48 -12.04 -21.94
N LYS A 197 -33.08 -13.18 -21.64
CA LYS A 197 -32.53 -14.49 -22.00
C LYS A 197 -32.43 -14.69 -23.51
N LYS A 198 -33.46 -14.30 -24.27
CA LYS A 198 -33.37 -14.31 -25.75
C LYS A 198 -32.20 -13.46 -26.26
N CYS A 199 -32.00 -12.29 -25.64
CA CYS A 199 -30.86 -11.42 -25.95
C CYS A 199 -29.51 -12.09 -25.60
N PHE A 200 -29.44 -12.74 -24.44
CA PHE A 200 -28.28 -13.51 -24.00
C PHE A 200 -27.94 -14.64 -24.98
N ASP A 201 -28.92 -15.43 -25.39
CA ASP A 201 -28.76 -16.57 -26.31
C ASP A 201 -28.20 -16.12 -27.65
N PHE A 202 -28.72 -14.99 -28.18
CA PHE A 202 -28.20 -14.39 -29.40
C PHE A 202 -26.72 -13.99 -29.26
N VAL A 203 -26.37 -13.24 -28.21
CA VAL A 203 -25.00 -12.77 -27.99
C VAL A 203 -24.04 -13.94 -27.81
N ASN A 204 -24.44 -14.99 -27.08
CA ASN A 204 -23.66 -16.21 -26.92
C ASN A 204 -23.43 -16.92 -28.27
N SER A 205 -24.48 -17.09 -29.07
CA SER A 205 -24.38 -17.69 -30.40
C SER A 205 -23.46 -16.88 -31.32
N PHE A 206 -23.63 -15.56 -31.36
CA PHE A 206 -22.78 -14.68 -32.17
C PHE A 206 -21.31 -14.73 -31.73
N SER A 207 -21.06 -14.74 -30.41
CA SER A 207 -19.70 -14.88 -29.87
C SER A 207 -19.04 -16.19 -30.31
N LYS A 208 -19.79 -17.29 -30.39
CA LYS A 208 -19.31 -18.59 -30.89
C LYS A 208 -18.97 -18.52 -32.39
N SER A 209 -19.82 -17.91 -33.22
CA SER A 209 -19.54 -17.71 -34.65
C SER A 209 -18.31 -16.84 -34.89
N LEU A 210 -18.10 -15.81 -34.07
CA LEU A 210 -16.94 -14.93 -34.16
C LEU A 210 -15.63 -15.60 -33.68
N GLN A 211 -15.68 -16.75 -33.01
CA GLN A 211 -14.50 -17.47 -32.52
C GLN A 211 -13.94 -18.49 -33.53
N ASP A 212 -14.55 -18.62 -34.71
CA ASP A 212 -14.01 -19.47 -35.77
C ASP A 212 -12.61 -18.99 -36.18
N ALA A 213 -11.60 -19.86 -36.03
CA ALA A 213 -10.22 -19.55 -36.35
C ALA A 213 -10.04 -19.18 -37.84
N SER A 214 -10.83 -19.80 -38.72
CA SER A 214 -10.75 -19.58 -40.16
C SER A 214 -11.08 -18.12 -40.55
N PHE A 215 -12.02 -17.48 -39.86
CA PHE A 215 -12.34 -16.07 -40.08
C PHE A 215 -11.17 -15.15 -39.72
N TRP A 216 -10.53 -15.38 -38.57
CA TRP A 216 -9.43 -14.52 -38.11
C TRP A 216 -8.14 -14.70 -38.90
N ASP A 217 -7.91 -15.89 -39.46
CA ASP A 217 -6.80 -16.13 -40.38
C ASP A 217 -6.99 -15.34 -41.69
N ILE A 218 -8.18 -15.41 -42.29
CA ILE A 218 -8.53 -14.61 -43.50
C ILE A 218 -8.44 -13.11 -43.18
N TYR A 219 -8.98 -12.70 -42.02
CA TYR A 219 -8.92 -11.32 -41.55
C TYR A 219 -7.49 -10.80 -41.43
N LYS A 220 -6.60 -11.57 -40.79
CA LYS A 220 -5.21 -11.20 -40.55
C LYS A 220 -4.45 -11.06 -41.87
N MET A 221 -4.62 -12.02 -42.77
CA MET A 221 -3.98 -11.95 -44.08
C MET A 221 -4.49 -10.78 -44.93
N TYR A 222 -5.78 -10.45 -44.85
CA TYR A 222 -6.33 -9.25 -45.48
C TYR A 222 -5.73 -7.96 -44.89
N GLU A 223 -5.64 -7.84 -43.55
CA GLU A 223 -5.06 -6.65 -42.89
C GLU A 223 -3.62 -6.42 -43.33
N LEU A 224 -2.81 -7.49 -43.34
CA LEU A 224 -1.44 -7.43 -43.81
C LEU A 224 -1.39 -6.93 -45.26
N THR A 225 -2.23 -7.49 -46.12
CA THR A 225 -2.29 -7.10 -47.54
C THR A 225 -2.75 -5.65 -47.72
N TYR A 226 -3.75 -5.18 -46.97
CA TYR A 226 -4.23 -3.80 -47.01
C TYR A 226 -3.16 -2.81 -46.52
N LYS A 227 -2.45 -3.13 -45.44
CA LYS A 227 -1.34 -2.31 -44.93
C LYS A 227 -0.17 -2.28 -45.93
N ALA A 228 0.18 -3.43 -46.50
CA ALA A 228 1.21 -3.53 -47.54
C ALA A 228 0.86 -2.69 -48.78
N SER A 229 -0.40 -2.67 -49.19
CA SER A 229 -0.89 -1.85 -50.31
C SER A 229 -0.60 -0.35 -50.14
N ARG A 230 -0.50 0.13 -48.88
CA ARG A 230 -0.25 1.54 -48.58
C ARG A 230 1.23 1.86 -48.47
N MET A 231 2.10 0.84 -48.32
CA MET A 231 3.50 0.97 -47.90
C MET A 231 4.31 2.06 -48.63
N PHE A 232 4.05 2.27 -49.93
CA PHE A 232 4.66 3.38 -50.69
C PHE A 232 4.39 4.76 -50.08
N PHE A 233 3.16 5.02 -49.61
CA PHE A 233 2.81 6.30 -48.99
C PHE A 233 3.52 6.48 -47.65
N GLU A 234 3.60 5.44 -46.81
CA GLU A 234 4.33 5.52 -45.56
C GLU A 234 5.84 5.70 -45.80
N THR A 235 6.48 4.91 -46.67
CA THR A 235 7.92 5.06 -46.93
C THR A 235 8.25 6.38 -47.63
N ASN A 236 7.38 6.88 -48.53
CA ASN A 236 7.54 8.20 -49.14
C ASN A 236 7.34 9.35 -48.13
N SER A 237 6.40 9.20 -47.18
CA SER A 237 6.25 10.13 -46.05
C SER A 237 7.53 10.18 -45.22
N LEU A 238 8.08 9.02 -44.86
CA LEU A 238 9.36 8.92 -44.13
C LEU A 238 10.50 9.58 -44.90
N ASN A 239 10.61 9.35 -46.22
CA ASN A 239 11.62 9.99 -47.08
C ASN A 239 11.52 11.53 -47.10
N LYS A 240 10.32 12.08 -46.90
CA LYS A 240 10.12 13.53 -46.82
C LYS A 240 10.55 14.10 -45.48
N TYR A 241 10.29 13.40 -44.38
CA TYR A 241 10.46 13.94 -43.03
C TYR A 241 11.80 13.59 -42.37
N ILE A 242 12.37 12.42 -42.61
CA ILE A 242 13.65 12.00 -42.02
C ILE A 242 14.79 12.97 -42.39
N PRO A 243 14.93 13.48 -43.63
CA PRO A 243 15.94 14.48 -43.95
C PRO A 243 15.81 15.77 -43.13
N LYS A 244 14.58 16.17 -42.79
CA LYS A 244 14.34 17.33 -41.93
C LYS A 244 14.82 17.06 -40.50
N LEU A 245 14.59 15.87 -39.97
CA LEU A 245 15.11 15.47 -38.65
C LEU A 245 16.64 15.43 -38.61
N ILE A 246 17.29 15.00 -39.69
CA ILE A 246 18.76 15.05 -39.82
C ILE A 246 19.26 16.49 -39.68
N ASN A 247 18.59 17.44 -40.35
CA ASN A 247 18.94 18.86 -40.24
C ASN A 247 18.67 19.41 -38.83
N ASP A 248 17.56 19.05 -38.20
CA ASP A 248 17.24 19.45 -36.82
C ASP A 248 18.33 18.96 -35.85
N LEU A 249 18.79 17.71 -36.00
CA LEU A 249 19.89 17.16 -35.20
C LEU A 249 21.23 17.86 -35.47
N ALA A 250 21.51 18.27 -36.70
CA ALA A 250 22.72 19.03 -37.03
C ALA A 250 22.77 20.38 -36.28
N ILE A 251 21.63 21.06 -36.15
CA ILE A 251 21.51 22.34 -35.42
C ILE A 251 21.81 22.16 -33.91
N THR A 252 21.52 20.99 -33.35
CA THR A 252 21.75 20.69 -31.93
C THR A 252 23.18 20.22 -31.62
N LYS A 253 24.04 20.04 -32.63
CA LYS A 253 25.37 19.43 -32.49
C LYS A 253 26.25 20.14 -31.46
N GLU A 254 26.35 21.47 -31.51
CA GLU A 254 27.17 22.26 -30.56
C GLU A 254 26.73 22.05 -29.11
N LEU A 255 25.41 22.00 -28.88
CA LEU A 255 24.84 21.72 -27.56
C LEU A 255 25.20 20.30 -27.13
N ARG A 256 24.98 19.30 -27.99
CA ARG A 256 25.31 17.89 -27.68
C ARG A 256 26.79 17.68 -27.37
N GLU A 257 27.69 18.36 -28.08
CA GLU A 257 29.14 18.27 -27.84
C GLU A 257 29.56 18.84 -26.48
N TYR A 258 28.97 19.97 -26.06
CA TYR A 258 29.25 20.55 -24.74
C TYR A 258 28.81 19.61 -23.61
N TRP A 259 27.66 18.95 -23.77
CA TRP A 259 27.09 18.10 -22.74
C TRP A 259 27.83 16.76 -22.57
N LYS A 260 28.77 16.39 -23.47
CA LYS A 260 29.56 15.14 -23.47
C LYS A 260 30.33 14.83 -22.17
N ASN A 261 30.50 15.79 -21.26
CA ASN A 261 31.27 15.64 -20.01
C ASN A 261 30.46 15.90 -18.72
N SER A 262 29.12 15.78 -18.74
CA SER A 262 28.27 16.36 -17.70
C SER A 262 27.61 15.36 -16.73
N GLY A 263 27.34 15.82 -15.50
CA GLY A 263 26.82 15.06 -14.35
C GLY A 263 25.33 14.63 -14.41
N ASN A 264 24.61 14.71 -13.28
CA ASN A 264 23.27 14.12 -13.07
C ASN A 264 22.19 15.15 -12.64
N SER A 265 22.39 16.42 -12.94
CA SER A 265 21.59 17.54 -12.43
C SER A 265 20.15 17.55 -12.96
N GLY A 266 19.93 17.11 -14.20
CA GLY A 266 18.57 16.96 -14.73
C GLY A 266 17.78 15.92 -13.92
N SER A 267 18.39 14.78 -13.64
CA SER A 267 17.78 13.72 -12.84
C SER A 267 17.56 14.11 -11.38
N GLU A 268 18.46 14.90 -10.80
CA GLU A 268 18.31 15.44 -9.44
C GLU A 268 17.15 16.43 -9.34
N ILE A 269 17.00 17.35 -10.32
CA ILE A 269 15.85 18.25 -10.36
C ILE A 269 14.54 17.46 -10.46
N LEU A 270 14.49 16.42 -11.31
CA LEU A 270 13.30 15.55 -11.42
C LEU A 270 12.99 14.83 -10.10
N LYS A 271 14.00 14.35 -9.37
CA LYS A 271 13.83 13.73 -8.06
C LYS A 271 13.28 14.72 -7.02
N SER A 272 13.81 15.95 -7.00
CA SER A 272 13.32 17.02 -6.13
C SER A 272 11.87 17.39 -6.44
N LEU A 273 11.52 17.51 -7.72
CA LEU A 273 10.14 17.73 -8.16
C LEU A 273 9.22 16.57 -7.77
N GLY A 274 9.66 15.32 -7.93
CA GLY A 274 8.89 14.15 -7.52
C GLY A 274 8.59 14.15 -6.03
N SER A 275 9.61 14.43 -5.21
CA SER A 275 9.45 14.53 -3.75
C SER A 275 8.51 15.67 -3.33
N TYR A 276 8.51 16.78 -4.08
CA TYR A 276 7.51 17.84 -3.90
C TYR A 276 6.11 17.42 -4.36
N GLU A 277 5.98 16.67 -5.45
CA GLU A 277 4.69 16.13 -5.90
C GLU A 277 4.11 15.15 -4.87
N ASP A 278 4.94 14.34 -4.23
CA ASP A 278 4.54 13.47 -3.14
C ASP A 278 4.04 14.27 -1.93
N HIS A 279 4.74 15.35 -1.57
CA HIS A 279 4.29 16.29 -0.54
C HIS A 279 2.95 16.97 -0.90
N ASP A 280 2.82 17.53 -2.11
CA ASP A 280 1.59 18.19 -2.59
C ASP A 280 0.42 17.20 -2.78
N SER A 281 0.69 15.89 -2.80
CA SER A 281 -0.32 14.83 -2.90
C SER A 281 -0.95 14.43 -1.56
N LYS A 282 -0.52 15.03 -0.45
CA LYS A 282 -1.05 14.79 0.91
C LYS A 282 -1.81 16.02 1.41
N LEU A 283 -2.90 15.79 2.14
CA LEU A 283 -3.68 16.87 2.75
C LEU A 283 -2.95 17.46 3.96
N GLU A 284 -2.38 16.60 4.81
CA GLU A 284 -1.60 16.95 5.98
C GLU A 284 -0.36 16.05 6.03
N PRO A 285 0.78 16.55 6.55
CA PRO A 285 1.97 15.73 6.81
C PRO A 285 1.70 14.74 7.95
N THR A 286 2.65 13.85 8.19
CA THR A 286 2.63 12.97 9.37
C THR A 286 2.37 13.80 10.64
N PRO A 287 1.44 13.37 11.53
CA PRO A 287 1.14 14.12 12.74
C PRO A 287 2.42 14.42 13.54
N PRO A 288 2.63 15.67 13.96
CA PRO A 288 3.84 16.03 14.68
C PRO A 288 3.88 15.28 16.01
N VAL A 289 5.07 14.82 16.39
CA VAL A 289 5.34 14.10 17.63
C VAL A 289 6.32 14.90 18.51
N LEU A 290 7.29 15.56 17.88
CA LEU A 290 8.31 16.35 18.56
C LEU A 290 7.84 17.79 18.85
N THR A 291 6.99 18.37 18.00
CA THR A 291 6.53 19.76 18.10
C THR A 291 5.01 19.90 18.16
N VAL A 292 4.31 18.88 18.68
CA VAL A 292 2.83 18.77 18.69
C VAL A 292 2.12 20.05 19.16
N ALA A 293 2.68 20.74 20.16
CA ALA A 293 2.05 21.91 20.75
C ALA A 293 2.30 23.23 19.97
N PHE A 294 3.16 23.21 18.95
CA PHE A 294 3.49 24.37 18.12
C PHE A 294 2.84 24.21 16.73
N ARG A 295 1.68 24.84 16.54
CA ARG A 295 0.94 24.82 15.26
C ARG A 295 1.62 25.63 14.17
N THR A 296 2.44 26.60 14.57
CA THR A 296 3.28 27.41 13.68
C THR A 296 4.64 27.68 14.33
N PRO A 297 5.72 27.85 13.54
CA PRO A 297 7.04 28.19 14.08
C PRO A 297 7.09 29.45 14.95
N GLN A 298 6.14 30.37 14.76
CA GLN A 298 6.02 31.62 15.51
C GLN A 298 5.57 31.37 16.96
N GLU A 299 4.80 30.30 17.23
CA GLU A 299 4.31 29.98 18.58
C GLU A 299 5.46 29.63 19.54
N MET A 300 6.61 29.16 19.05
CA MET A 300 7.80 28.93 19.88
C MET A 300 8.35 30.21 20.52
N LEU A 301 8.13 31.40 19.96
CA LEU A 301 8.52 32.66 20.62
C LEU A 301 7.55 33.06 21.74
N GLN A 302 6.38 32.43 21.83
CA GLN A 302 5.37 32.75 22.84
C GLN A 302 5.70 32.15 24.20
N ILE A 303 6.66 31.22 24.32
CA ILE A 303 7.02 30.53 25.58
C ILE A 303 7.21 31.52 26.75
N ASN A 304 7.87 32.66 26.52
CA ASN A 304 8.04 33.67 27.58
C ASN A 304 6.73 34.35 27.98
N LYS A 305 5.82 34.59 27.03
CA LYS A 305 4.48 35.13 27.29
C LYS A 305 3.60 34.08 27.97
N ASP A 306 3.72 32.80 27.58
CA ASP A 306 3.03 31.66 28.18
C ASP A 306 3.42 31.50 29.66
N LEU A 307 4.70 31.69 30.02
CA LEU A 307 5.12 31.72 31.42
C LEU A 307 4.55 32.92 32.20
N GLU A 308 4.19 34.01 31.53
CA GLU A 308 3.57 35.21 32.11
C GLU A 308 2.03 35.16 32.05
N ASN A 309 1.45 34.10 31.46
CA ASN A 309 0.00 33.92 31.35
C ASN A 309 -0.67 33.94 32.74
N PRO A 310 -1.73 34.74 32.97
CA PRO A 310 -2.38 34.86 34.28
C PRO A 310 -2.86 33.55 34.89
N TRP A 311 -3.39 32.63 34.08
CA TRP A 311 -3.85 31.31 34.54
C TRP A 311 -2.68 30.43 34.98
N PHE A 312 -1.62 30.37 34.16
CA PHE A 312 -0.41 29.60 34.50
C PHE A 312 0.30 30.15 35.74
N GLN A 313 0.38 31.48 35.86
CA GLN A 313 0.90 32.20 37.02
C GLN A 313 0.13 31.86 38.30
N LYS A 314 -1.20 31.89 38.24
CA LYS A 314 -2.08 31.61 39.37
C LYS A 314 -1.99 30.15 39.84
N HIS A 315 -1.98 29.18 38.92
CA HIS A 315 -2.17 27.77 39.29
C HIS A 315 -0.87 26.97 39.46
N PHE A 316 0.19 27.30 38.70
CA PHE A 316 1.46 26.59 38.72
C PHE A 316 2.57 27.38 39.43
N ILE A 317 2.77 28.66 39.09
CA ILE A 317 3.90 29.45 39.61
C ILE A 317 3.65 29.96 41.04
N ARG A 318 2.45 30.47 41.33
CA ARG A 318 2.02 31.00 42.64
C ARG A 318 2.98 32.04 43.23
N GLY A 319 3.48 32.95 42.39
CA GLY A 319 4.41 34.02 42.80
C GLY A 319 5.85 33.55 43.11
N SER A 320 6.21 32.30 42.81
CA SER A 320 7.58 31.79 43.04
C SER A 320 8.60 32.49 42.13
N LYS A 321 9.66 33.06 42.73
CA LYS A 321 10.80 33.62 42.00
C LYS A 321 11.62 32.56 41.24
N ALA A 322 11.38 31.27 41.50
CA ALA A 322 12.07 30.17 40.82
C ALA A 322 11.70 30.05 39.33
N VAL A 323 10.64 30.73 38.86
CA VAL A 323 10.29 30.83 37.43
C VAL A 323 11.42 31.41 36.58
N ASP A 324 12.24 32.32 37.13
CA ASP A 324 13.38 32.90 36.42
C ASP A 324 14.42 31.83 36.03
N ASN A 325 14.55 30.76 36.83
CA ASN A 325 15.44 29.65 36.50
C ASN A 325 14.90 28.82 35.33
N LEU A 326 13.58 28.61 35.26
CA LEU A 326 12.94 27.95 34.13
C LEU A 326 13.05 28.81 32.86
N LYS A 327 12.78 30.13 32.97
CA LYS A 327 12.91 31.10 31.87
C LYS A 327 14.34 31.11 31.30
N LYS A 328 15.37 31.16 32.16
CA LYS A 328 16.78 31.04 31.74
C LYS A 328 17.10 29.68 31.10
N SER A 329 16.46 28.60 31.55
CA SER A 329 16.70 27.26 31.01
C SER A 329 16.10 27.07 29.61
N LEU A 330 15.02 27.78 29.29
CA LEU A 330 14.34 27.74 27.98
C LEU A 330 14.83 28.80 26.98
N GLU A 331 15.51 29.86 27.45
CA GLU A 331 16.08 30.93 26.61
C GLU A 331 16.88 30.46 25.39
N PRO A 332 17.67 29.35 25.44
CA PRO A 332 18.41 28.86 24.28
C PRO A 332 17.56 28.37 23.09
N LEU A 333 16.24 28.19 23.27
CA LEU A 333 15.31 27.86 22.17
C LEU A 333 14.95 29.07 21.30
N ARG A 334 15.16 30.29 21.79
CA ARG A 334 14.84 31.53 21.07
C ARG A 334 15.58 31.67 19.72
N PRO A 335 16.93 31.58 19.65
CA PRO A 335 17.64 31.70 18.37
C PRO A 335 17.26 30.60 17.38
N ILE A 336 16.90 29.41 17.88
CA ILE A 336 16.36 28.32 17.06
C ILE A 336 15.04 28.77 16.42
N SER A 337 14.07 29.22 17.22
CA SER A 337 12.77 29.68 16.73
C SER A 337 12.89 30.84 15.73
N GLU A 338 13.75 31.82 15.98
CA GLU A 338 14.00 32.94 15.05
C GLU A 338 14.54 32.43 13.71
N SER A 339 15.46 31.47 13.72
CA SER A 339 16.00 30.87 12.49
C SER A 339 14.97 30.01 11.74
N VAL A 340 14.14 29.23 12.45
CA VAL A 340 13.08 28.41 11.83
C VAL A 340 12.03 29.30 11.17
N GLN A 341 11.68 30.46 11.74
CA GLN A 341 10.74 31.38 11.09
C GLN A 341 11.25 31.94 9.77
N ASN A 342 12.54 32.24 9.69
CA ASN A 342 13.14 32.69 8.43
C ASN A 342 13.09 31.57 7.38
N LEU A 343 13.36 30.32 7.79
CA LEU A 343 13.22 29.15 6.93
C LEU A 343 11.77 28.93 6.49
N SER A 344 10.80 29.05 7.40
CA SER A 344 9.35 28.93 7.10
C SER A 344 8.89 29.93 6.05
N LYS A 345 9.34 31.18 6.10
CA LYS A 345 8.99 32.20 5.10
C LYS A 345 9.52 31.86 3.70
N LEU A 346 10.75 31.33 3.64
CA LEU A 346 11.35 30.87 2.38
C LEU A 346 10.59 29.64 1.84
N TRP A 347 10.23 28.72 2.74
CA TRP A 347 9.46 27.52 2.41
C TRP A 347 8.07 27.86 1.89
N GLU A 348 7.33 28.76 2.55
CA GLU A 348 6.01 29.24 2.10
C GLU A 348 6.08 29.88 0.70
N SER A 349 7.13 30.67 0.44
CA SER A 349 7.35 31.29 -0.88
C SER A 349 7.61 30.24 -1.96
N PHE A 350 8.41 29.21 -1.64
CA PHE A 350 8.69 28.08 -2.52
C PHE A 350 7.43 27.25 -2.80
N ASP A 351 6.66 26.94 -1.77
CA ASP A 351 5.42 26.17 -1.90
C ASP A 351 4.38 26.91 -2.76
N VAL A 352 4.25 28.23 -2.61
CA VAL A 352 3.39 29.06 -3.48
C VAL A 352 3.87 29.02 -4.94
N LEU A 353 5.18 29.12 -5.18
CA LEU A 353 5.75 29.03 -6.53
C LEU A 353 5.38 27.69 -7.18
N MET A 354 5.52 26.60 -6.44
CA MET A 354 5.32 25.25 -6.96
C MET A 354 3.85 24.85 -7.12
N LYS A 355 2.96 25.36 -6.25
CA LYS A 355 1.49 25.21 -6.37
C LYS A 355 0.89 25.88 -7.60
N SER A 356 1.58 26.87 -8.19
CA SER A 356 1.04 27.64 -9.32
C SER A 356 0.65 26.77 -10.52
N GLY A 357 1.29 25.61 -10.74
CA GLY A 357 1.03 24.69 -11.85
C GLY A 357 1.99 24.89 -13.04
N PRO A 358 1.95 26.04 -13.76
CA PRO A 358 2.86 26.34 -14.85
C PRO A 358 4.33 26.31 -14.45
N ALA A 359 4.69 26.80 -13.26
CA ALA A 359 6.08 26.79 -12.81
C ALA A 359 6.62 25.34 -12.75
N LYS A 360 5.89 24.46 -12.06
CA LYS A 360 6.23 23.02 -11.96
C LYS A 360 6.42 22.37 -13.34
N LEU A 361 5.49 22.61 -14.28
CA LEU A 361 5.58 22.07 -15.65
C LEU A 361 6.79 22.60 -16.42
N ARG A 362 7.10 23.89 -16.27
CA ARG A 362 8.26 24.54 -16.90
C ARG A 362 9.57 23.96 -16.37
N VAL A 363 9.71 23.84 -15.05
CA VAL A 363 10.89 23.24 -14.41
C VAL A 363 11.03 21.78 -14.85
N LYS A 364 9.94 21.00 -14.82
CA LYS A 364 9.93 19.60 -15.28
C LYS A 364 10.42 19.47 -16.72
N LYS A 365 9.97 20.35 -17.62
CA LYS A 365 10.42 20.34 -19.02
C LYS A 365 11.93 20.60 -19.14
N VAL A 366 12.46 21.58 -18.42
CA VAL A 366 13.91 21.87 -18.41
C VAL A 366 14.69 20.67 -17.85
N ALA A 367 14.24 20.11 -16.73
CA ALA A 367 14.86 18.97 -16.09
C ALA A 367 14.85 17.71 -16.98
N SER A 368 13.76 17.44 -17.72
CA SER A 368 13.70 16.35 -18.69
C SER A 368 14.71 16.52 -19.82
N ILE A 369 14.86 17.73 -20.39
CA ILE A 369 15.85 17.99 -21.44
C ILE A 369 17.27 17.81 -20.92
N LEU A 370 17.57 18.35 -19.74
CA LEU A 370 18.85 18.14 -19.08
C LEU A 370 19.13 16.64 -18.85
N THR A 371 18.13 15.90 -18.37
CA THR A 371 18.25 14.45 -18.14
C THR A 371 18.54 13.70 -19.43
N THR A 372 17.84 14.03 -20.53
CA THR A 372 18.12 13.41 -21.81
C THR A 372 19.55 13.73 -22.25
N LEU A 373 19.98 15.00 -22.17
CA LEU A 373 21.37 15.40 -22.49
C LEU A 373 22.43 14.70 -21.63
N GLU A 374 22.11 14.37 -20.37
CA GLU A 374 22.99 13.64 -19.46
C GLU A 374 23.03 12.12 -19.77
N LEU A 375 21.86 11.52 -20.07
CA LEU A 375 21.77 10.12 -20.50
C LEU A 375 22.50 9.90 -21.83
N MET A 376 22.51 10.90 -22.71
CA MET A 376 23.28 10.90 -23.96
C MET A 376 24.78 10.67 -23.73
N VAL A 377 25.34 11.16 -22.63
CA VAL A 377 26.75 10.99 -22.28
C VAL A 377 27.05 9.56 -21.85
N LYS A 378 26.18 8.99 -21.01
CA LYS A 378 26.39 7.69 -20.38
C LYS A 378 26.42 6.53 -21.39
N ASN A 379 25.67 6.64 -22.48
CA ASN A 379 25.53 5.56 -23.46
C ASN A 379 26.58 5.55 -24.58
N GLN A 380 27.54 6.49 -24.62
CA GLN A 380 28.64 6.60 -25.62
C GLN A 380 28.25 6.53 -27.13
N SER A 381 26.96 6.41 -27.49
CA SER A 381 26.48 6.13 -28.84
C SER A 381 25.99 7.36 -29.63
N LEU A 382 26.31 8.57 -29.20
CA LEU A 382 25.78 9.81 -29.80
C LEU A 382 26.08 9.98 -31.29
N LEU A 383 27.28 9.57 -31.74
CA LEU A 383 27.68 9.65 -33.16
C LEU A 383 26.95 8.60 -34.02
N THR A 384 26.33 7.58 -33.42
CA THR A 384 25.62 6.55 -34.20
C THR A 384 24.20 6.98 -34.59
N HIS A 385 23.53 7.91 -33.90
CA HIS A 385 22.15 8.30 -34.28
C HIS A 385 22.11 9.15 -35.54
N ASP A 386 23.04 10.10 -35.70
CA ASP A 386 23.14 10.93 -36.90
C ASP A 386 23.49 10.04 -38.11
N ASP A 387 24.49 9.17 -37.96
CA ASP A 387 24.91 8.21 -38.98
C ASP A 387 23.84 7.17 -39.29
N PHE A 388 23.10 6.70 -38.28
CA PHE A 388 22.03 5.72 -38.44
C PHE A 388 20.79 6.32 -39.11
N LEU A 389 20.41 7.56 -38.75
CA LEU A 389 19.36 8.30 -39.45
C LEU A 389 19.73 8.54 -40.90
N ALA A 390 20.97 8.95 -41.17
CA ALA A 390 21.47 9.15 -42.54
C ALA A 390 21.49 7.83 -43.34
N THR A 391 21.97 6.74 -42.74
CA THR A 391 22.01 5.40 -43.37
C THR A 391 20.61 4.89 -43.64
N SER A 392 19.71 4.99 -42.65
CA SER A 392 18.31 4.58 -42.79
C SER A 392 17.56 5.42 -43.82
N SER A 393 17.81 6.73 -43.85
CA SER A 393 17.27 7.62 -44.88
C SER A 393 17.73 7.20 -46.28
N LYS A 394 19.00 6.82 -46.45
CA LYS A 394 19.52 6.33 -47.72
C LYS A 394 18.86 5.01 -48.12
N ILE A 395 18.70 4.07 -47.19
CA ILE A 395 18.01 2.79 -47.43
C ILE A 395 16.57 3.04 -47.86
N LEU A 396 15.84 3.93 -47.16
CA LEU A 396 14.44 4.26 -47.49
C LEU A 396 14.33 4.94 -48.86
N ILE A 397 15.28 5.82 -49.23
CA ILE A 397 15.32 6.44 -50.56
C ILE A 397 15.57 5.37 -51.63
N ASP A 398 16.58 4.51 -51.43
CA ASP A 398 16.97 3.47 -52.37
C ASP A 398 15.86 2.41 -52.57
N CYS A 399 15.11 2.09 -51.51
CA CYS A 399 14.13 1.01 -51.50
C CYS A 399 12.68 1.47 -51.67
N THR A 400 12.39 2.77 -51.66
CA THR A 400 11.03 3.25 -51.99
C THR A 400 10.85 3.23 -53.50
N ILE A 401 10.37 2.10 -54.00
CA ILE A 401 10.17 1.88 -55.42
C ILE A 401 8.97 2.70 -55.88
N LYS A 402 9.15 3.44 -56.99
CA LYS A 402 8.06 4.20 -57.58
C LYS A 402 6.99 3.22 -58.11
N PRO A 403 5.72 3.40 -57.78
CA PRO A 403 4.65 2.57 -58.28
C PRO A 403 4.38 2.83 -59.77
N ASP A 404 3.66 1.92 -60.42
CA ASP A 404 3.25 2.05 -61.82
C ASP A 404 2.32 3.25 -62.04
N ASP A 405 2.30 3.77 -63.27
CA ASP A 405 1.46 4.91 -63.62
C ASP A 405 -0.03 4.62 -63.35
N GLY A 406 -0.69 5.58 -62.69
CA GLY A 406 -2.10 5.46 -62.29
C GLY A 406 -2.34 4.77 -60.94
N PHE A 407 -1.31 4.23 -60.27
CA PHE A 407 -1.44 3.58 -58.96
C PHE A 407 -2.16 4.44 -57.91
N THR A 408 -1.82 5.73 -57.76
CA THR A 408 -2.46 6.60 -56.76
C THR A 408 -3.97 6.70 -56.96
N ARG A 409 -4.44 6.73 -58.22
CA ARG A 409 -5.87 6.71 -58.54
C ARG A 409 -6.48 5.35 -58.23
N LEU A 410 -5.77 4.27 -58.58
CA LEU A 410 -6.17 2.89 -58.28
C LEU A 410 -6.33 2.67 -56.77
N GLN A 411 -5.32 3.03 -55.96
CA GLN A 411 -5.35 2.95 -54.51
C GLN A 411 -6.50 3.77 -53.91
N LYS A 412 -6.74 5.00 -54.38
CA LYS A 412 -7.83 5.83 -53.87
C LYS A 412 -9.20 5.19 -54.14
N ASN A 413 -9.38 4.60 -55.33
CA ASN A 413 -10.59 3.87 -55.66
C ASN A 413 -10.73 2.61 -54.81
N PHE A 414 -9.64 1.87 -54.62
CA PHE A 414 -9.56 0.71 -53.76
C PHE A 414 -9.91 1.04 -52.28
N GLU A 415 -9.31 2.07 -51.68
CA GLU A 415 -9.63 2.51 -50.32
C GLU A 415 -11.10 2.98 -50.19
N LYS A 416 -11.65 3.61 -51.22
CA LYS A 416 -13.07 4.00 -51.25
C LYS A 416 -13.96 2.76 -51.24
N HIS A 417 -13.64 1.76 -52.05
CA HIS A 417 -14.34 0.48 -52.08
C HIS A 417 -14.23 -0.19 -50.71
N GLU A 418 -13.05 -0.29 -50.12
CA GLU A 418 -12.81 -1.03 -48.86
C GLU A 418 -13.27 -0.31 -47.60
N LYS A 419 -13.71 0.96 -47.68
CA LYS A 419 -14.14 1.75 -46.53
C LYS A 419 -15.28 1.12 -45.71
N PRO A 420 -16.38 0.60 -46.31
CA PRO A 420 -17.44 -0.07 -45.56
C PRO A 420 -16.94 -1.35 -44.88
N LEU A 421 -16.13 -2.16 -45.58
CA LEU A 421 -15.54 -3.38 -45.02
C LEU A 421 -14.61 -3.03 -43.84
N LYS A 422 -13.76 -2.01 -43.96
CA LYS A 422 -12.96 -1.49 -42.84
C LYS A 422 -13.82 -1.14 -41.63
N LYS A 423 -14.95 -0.47 -41.83
CA LYS A 423 -15.82 -0.10 -40.71
C LYS A 423 -16.44 -1.32 -40.04
N VAL A 424 -16.88 -2.31 -40.82
CA VAL A 424 -17.39 -3.59 -40.30
C VAL A 424 -16.33 -4.32 -39.48
N ARG A 425 -15.09 -4.36 -40.00
CA ARG A 425 -13.94 -4.97 -39.32
C ARG A 425 -13.62 -4.33 -37.98
N GLU A 426 -13.59 -3.00 -37.91
CA GLU A 426 -13.40 -2.26 -36.65
C GLU A 426 -14.46 -2.64 -35.61
N GLU A 427 -15.74 -2.73 -36.02
CA GLU A 427 -16.82 -3.10 -35.10
C GLU A 427 -16.76 -4.58 -34.68
N LEU A 428 -16.37 -5.50 -35.58
CA LEU A 428 -16.14 -6.90 -35.24
C LEU A 428 -14.99 -7.05 -34.24
N ARG A 429 -13.90 -6.31 -34.42
CA ARG A 429 -12.78 -6.31 -33.48
C ARG A 429 -13.19 -5.73 -32.13
N ASN A 430 -13.94 -4.62 -32.11
CA ASN A 430 -14.50 -4.05 -30.88
C ASN A 430 -15.39 -5.07 -30.14
N LEU A 431 -16.23 -5.82 -30.86
CA LEU A 431 -17.06 -6.87 -30.28
C LEU A 431 -16.20 -8.00 -29.71
N GLN A 432 -15.18 -8.46 -30.45
CA GLN A 432 -14.24 -9.47 -29.97
C GLN A 432 -13.50 -9.02 -28.70
N ASP A 433 -12.95 -7.82 -28.67
CA ASP A 433 -12.23 -7.27 -27.52
C ASP A 433 -13.15 -7.18 -26.29
N ARG A 434 -14.42 -6.81 -26.46
CA ARG A 434 -15.41 -6.80 -25.38
C ARG A 434 -15.76 -8.21 -24.90
N PHE A 435 -15.88 -9.17 -25.80
CA PHE A 435 -16.05 -10.58 -25.42
C PHE A 435 -14.79 -11.12 -24.72
N ASP A 436 -13.59 -10.64 -25.07
CA ASP A 436 -12.33 -11.06 -24.44
C ASP A 436 -12.18 -10.44 -23.05
N LEU A 437 -12.55 -9.17 -22.88
CA LEU A 437 -12.58 -8.50 -21.59
C LEU A 437 -13.56 -9.20 -20.62
N PHE A 438 -14.74 -9.57 -21.13
CA PHE A 438 -15.69 -10.38 -20.38
C PHE A 438 -15.13 -11.75 -19.98
N GLY A 439 -14.27 -12.35 -20.81
CA GLY A 439 -13.56 -13.60 -20.52
C GLY A 439 -12.34 -13.47 -19.59
N LYS A 440 -11.57 -12.36 -19.67
CA LYS A 440 -10.34 -12.13 -18.88
C LYS A 440 -10.61 -11.72 -17.44
N THR A 441 -11.75 -11.10 -17.17
CA THR A 441 -12.13 -10.72 -15.81
C THR A 441 -12.39 -11.96 -14.93
N ILE A 442 -12.63 -13.14 -15.55
CA ILE A 442 -13.11 -14.37 -14.89
C ILE A 442 -12.59 -15.60 -15.67
N ASN A 443 -11.40 -16.09 -15.30
CA ASN A 443 -10.67 -17.35 -15.61
C ASN A 443 -11.05 -18.40 -16.71
N THR A 444 -11.87 -18.15 -17.75
CA THR A 444 -11.85 -18.77 -19.11
C THR A 444 -13.17 -18.50 -19.86
N ARG A 445 -13.09 -18.03 -21.12
CA ARG A 445 -14.22 -17.47 -21.90
C ARG A 445 -15.38 -18.43 -22.18
N LYS A 446 -15.11 -19.71 -22.47
CA LYS A 446 -16.12 -20.70 -22.93
C LYS A 446 -16.98 -21.25 -21.79
N ALA A 447 -16.40 -21.42 -20.60
CA ALA A 447 -17.13 -21.85 -19.40
C ALA A 447 -18.15 -20.79 -18.94
N ASN A 448 -17.87 -19.50 -19.14
CA ASN A 448 -18.65 -18.40 -18.55
C ASN A 448 -20.05 -18.22 -19.17
N PHE A 449 -20.18 -18.28 -20.50
CA PHE A 449 -21.50 -18.13 -21.15
C PHE A 449 -22.44 -19.30 -20.81
N ASP A 450 -21.90 -20.52 -20.73
CA ASP A 450 -22.68 -21.71 -20.39
C ASP A 450 -23.08 -21.72 -18.89
N ILE A 451 -22.22 -21.19 -18.00
CA ILE A 451 -22.55 -20.96 -16.59
C ILE A 451 -23.70 -19.95 -16.45
N ILE A 452 -23.62 -18.81 -17.15
CA ILE A 452 -24.64 -17.76 -17.08
C ILE A 452 -25.96 -18.25 -17.65
N ASP A 453 -25.96 -18.94 -18.79
CA ASP A 453 -27.18 -19.52 -19.36
C ASP A 453 -27.88 -20.43 -18.34
N SER A 454 -27.13 -21.36 -17.74
CA SER A 454 -27.68 -22.25 -16.73
C SER A 454 -28.22 -21.50 -15.50
N CYS A 455 -27.62 -20.38 -15.11
CA CYS A 455 -28.09 -19.57 -13.99
C CYS A 455 -29.29 -18.69 -14.34
N LEU A 456 -29.38 -18.18 -15.57
CA LEU A 456 -30.57 -17.50 -16.08
C LEU A 456 -31.75 -18.48 -16.20
N ASN A 457 -31.48 -19.73 -16.60
CA ASN A 457 -32.46 -20.84 -16.59
C ASN A 457 -33.00 -21.10 -15.18
N ALA A 458 -32.11 -21.25 -14.20
CA ALA A 458 -32.50 -21.46 -12.80
C ALA A 458 -33.29 -20.26 -12.23
N LEU A 459 -32.89 -19.04 -12.59
CA LEU A 459 -33.61 -17.82 -12.22
C LEU A 459 -35.02 -17.78 -12.82
N GLU A 460 -35.17 -18.11 -14.10
CA GLU A 460 -36.48 -18.15 -14.77
C GLU A 460 -37.42 -19.14 -14.07
N ILE A 461 -36.94 -20.34 -13.73
CA ILE A 461 -37.70 -21.34 -12.97
C ILE A 461 -38.12 -20.79 -11.59
N THR A 462 -37.19 -20.14 -10.88
CA THR A 462 -37.43 -19.55 -9.56
C THR A 462 -38.49 -18.44 -9.60
N VAL A 463 -38.46 -17.59 -10.63
CA VAL A 463 -39.47 -16.54 -10.83
C VAL A 463 -40.83 -17.14 -11.15
N GLN A 464 -40.89 -18.22 -11.93
CA GLN A 464 -42.14 -18.91 -12.26
C GLN A 464 -42.77 -19.60 -11.06
N SER A 465 -41.97 -20.28 -10.22
CA SER A 465 -42.45 -20.92 -8.98
C SER A 465 -42.94 -19.88 -7.97
N SER A 466 -42.21 -18.78 -7.84
CA SER A 466 -42.54 -17.64 -6.96
C SER A 466 -43.88 -16.96 -7.29
N ARG A 467 -44.36 -17.08 -8.53
CA ARG A 467 -45.70 -16.59 -8.91
C ARG A 467 -46.81 -17.42 -8.28
N LYS A 468 -46.62 -18.73 -8.15
CA LYS A 468 -47.63 -19.69 -7.68
C LYS A 468 -47.57 -19.98 -6.17
N GLY A 469 -46.48 -19.61 -5.50
CA GLY A 469 -46.26 -19.87 -4.06
C GLY A 469 -46.94 -18.87 -3.10
N SER A 470 -47.07 -19.30 -1.83
CA SER A 470 -47.68 -18.55 -0.71
C SER A 470 -46.77 -17.50 -0.07
N THR A 471 -45.51 -17.38 -0.51
CA THR A 471 -44.55 -16.39 -0.01
C THR A 471 -44.92 -14.98 -0.47
N LYS A 472 -44.74 -13.99 0.41
CA LYS A 472 -44.79 -12.54 0.10
C LYS A 472 -44.01 -12.21 -1.18
N LYS A 473 -44.61 -11.45 -2.12
CA LYS A 473 -44.06 -11.29 -3.47
C LYS A 473 -42.77 -10.47 -3.47
N MET A 474 -42.67 -9.51 -2.55
CA MET A 474 -41.42 -8.77 -2.30
C MET A 474 -40.27 -9.72 -1.95
N THR A 475 -40.46 -10.58 -0.96
CA THR A 475 -39.44 -11.57 -0.53
C THR A 475 -39.11 -12.56 -1.64
N ALA A 476 -40.13 -12.98 -2.41
CA ALA A 476 -39.92 -13.89 -3.53
C ALA A 476 -39.04 -13.26 -4.62
N LEU A 477 -39.19 -11.97 -4.89
CA LEU A 477 -38.39 -11.23 -5.88
C LEU A 477 -36.94 -11.00 -5.41
N GLN A 478 -36.75 -10.64 -4.13
CA GLN A 478 -35.43 -10.54 -3.51
C GLN A 478 -34.69 -11.90 -3.55
N ASN A 479 -35.40 -12.99 -3.23
CA ASN A 479 -34.84 -14.33 -3.27
C ASN A 479 -34.50 -14.78 -4.70
N ALA A 480 -35.35 -14.46 -5.69
CA ALA A 480 -35.05 -14.73 -7.08
C ALA A 480 -33.80 -13.97 -7.55
N ILE A 481 -33.68 -12.67 -7.26
CA ILE A 481 -32.47 -11.91 -7.65
C ILE A 481 -31.23 -12.49 -6.97
N ARG A 482 -31.31 -12.83 -5.68
CA ARG A 482 -30.22 -13.47 -4.93
C ARG A 482 -29.88 -14.86 -5.47
N SER A 483 -30.85 -15.63 -5.96
CA SER A 483 -30.62 -16.98 -6.48
C SER A 483 -29.73 -16.96 -7.73
N PHE A 484 -29.81 -15.90 -8.55
CA PHE A 484 -28.89 -15.73 -9.68
C PHE A 484 -27.45 -15.54 -9.20
N SER A 485 -27.21 -14.62 -8.27
CA SER A 485 -25.88 -14.38 -7.68
C SER A 485 -25.33 -15.62 -6.96
N ASN A 486 -26.19 -16.38 -6.30
CA ASN A 486 -25.79 -17.63 -5.65
C ASN A 486 -25.46 -18.71 -6.68
N CYS A 487 -26.23 -18.80 -7.77
CA CYS A 487 -25.96 -19.76 -8.85
C CYS A 487 -24.60 -19.46 -9.51
N THR A 488 -24.32 -18.20 -9.82
CA THR A 488 -23.03 -17.81 -10.40
C THR A 488 -21.90 -18.05 -9.40
N ALA A 489 -22.06 -17.66 -8.14
CA ALA A 489 -21.05 -17.88 -7.09
C ALA A 489 -20.75 -19.37 -6.88
N SER A 490 -21.78 -20.23 -6.92
CA SER A 490 -21.61 -21.69 -6.82
C SER A 490 -20.77 -22.30 -7.93
N ARG A 491 -20.58 -21.57 -9.03
CA ARG A 491 -19.79 -21.97 -10.20
C ARG A 491 -18.52 -21.13 -10.33
N GLN A 492 -17.96 -20.67 -9.19
CA GLN A 492 -16.72 -19.89 -9.11
C GLN A 492 -16.80 -18.54 -9.86
N MET A 493 -18.00 -17.99 -10.04
CA MET A 493 -18.23 -16.72 -10.72
C MET A 493 -19.02 -15.75 -9.84
N THR A 494 -18.37 -14.76 -9.22
CA THR A 494 -19.07 -13.75 -8.42
C THR A 494 -19.70 -12.67 -9.31
N LEU A 495 -20.82 -12.98 -9.97
CA LEU A 495 -21.53 -12.05 -10.86
C LEU A 495 -22.96 -11.79 -10.36
N LYS A 496 -23.31 -10.51 -10.14
CA LYS A 496 -24.69 -10.12 -9.83
C LYS A 496 -25.49 -9.91 -11.11
N LEU A 497 -26.80 -10.17 -11.03
CA LEU A 497 -27.70 -9.98 -12.16
C LEU A 497 -27.68 -8.54 -12.69
N ILE A 498 -27.57 -7.56 -11.78
CA ILE A 498 -27.51 -6.15 -12.16
C ILE A 498 -26.24 -5.79 -12.95
N ASP A 499 -25.12 -6.41 -12.61
CA ASP A 499 -23.84 -6.20 -13.28
C ASP A 499 -23.87 -6.86 -14.66
N LEU A 500 -24.43 -8.06 -14.77
CA LEU A 500 -24.66 -8.74 -16.05
C LEU A 500 -25.54 -7.89 -16.99
N ILE A 501 -26.64 -7.33 -16.48
CA ILE A 501 -27.53 -6.46 -17.27
C ILE A 501 -26.79 -5.18 -17.71
N ALA A 502 -25.89 -4.64 -16.88
CA ALA A 502 -25.08 -3.48 -17.24
C ALA A 502 -24.09 -3.80 -18.36
N ILE A 503 -23.43 -4.95 -18.33
CA ILE A 503 -22.53 -5.42 -19.39
C ILE A 503 -23.29 -5.59 -20.71
N PHE A 504 -24.47 -6.22 -20.67
CA PHE A 504 -25.31 -6.40 -21.86
C PHE A 504 -25.84 -5.10 -22.45
N ARG A 505 -25.97 -4.04 -21.63
CA ARG A 505 -26.26 -2.71 -22.15
C ARG A 505 -25.12 -2.18 -23.02
N GLU A 506 -23.87 -2.45 -22.68
CA GLU A 506 -22.73 -2.03 -23.51
C GLU A 506 -22.63 -2.84 -24.81
N TYR A 507 -23.01 -4.13 -24.78
CA TYR A 507 -23.12 -4.93 -26.00
C TYR A 507 -24.15 -4.35 -26.97
N LEU A 508 -25.29 -3.83 -26.51
CA LEU A 508 -26.28 -3.18 -27.38
C LEU A 508 -25.66 -2.09 -28.25
N ASP A 509 -24.87 -1.19 -27.67
CA ASP A 509 -24.30 -0.06 -28.41
C ASP A 509 -23.32 -0.55 -29.48
N SER A 510 -22.48 -1.54 -29.15
CA SER A 510 -21.54 -2.13 -30.11
C SER A 510 -22.22 -2.93 -31.22
N PHE A 511 -23.25 -3.72 -30.91
CA PHE A 511 -23.99 -4.47 -31.91
C PHE A 511 -24.82 -3.56 -32.84
N ASN A 512 -25.42 -2.48 -32.32
CA ASN A 512 -26.12 -1.49 -33.16
C ASN A 512 -25.16 -0.79 -34.13
N ASN A 513 -23.96 -0.44 -33.67
CA ASN A 513 -22.91 0.13 -34.53
C ASN A 513 -22.48 -0.87 -35.60
N PHE A 514 -22.30 -2.14 -35.22
CA PHE A 514 -21.98 -3.22 -36.13
C PHE A 514 -23.09 -3.47 -37.17
N GLU A 515 -24.36 -3.56 -36.76
CA GLU A 515 -25.52 -3.71 -37.67
C GLU A 515 -25.58 -2.55 -38.67
N THR A 516 -25.36 -1.32 -38.20
CA THR A 516 -25.31 -0.13 -39.06
C THR A 516 -24.15 -0.19 -40.06
N ALA A 517 -22.97 -0.62 -39.61
CA ALA A 517 -21.79 -0.78 -40.47
C ALA A 517 -22.01 -1.89 -41.50
N TYR A 518 -22.58 -3.01 -41.07
CA TYR A 518 -22.87 -4.18 -41.91
C TYR A 518 -23.93 -3.87 -42.97
N THR A 519 -25.00 -3.14 -42.61
CA THR A 519 -26.02 -2.70 -43.57
C THR A 519 -25.39 -1.84 -44.68
N LYS A 520 -24.49 -0.91 -44.32
CA LYS A 520 -23.76 -0.10 -45.31
C LYS A 520 -22.83 -0.95 -46.19
N PHE A 521 -22.20 -1.96 -45.60
CA PHE A 521 -21.38 -2.91 -46.33
C PHE A 521 -22.20 -3.76 -47.31
N GLN A 522 -23.37 -4.27 -46.92
CA GLN A 522 -24.28 -5.00 -47.81
C GLN A 522 -24.78 -4.14 -48.98
N ILE A 523 -25.14 -2.88 -48.73
CA ILE A 523 -25.53 -1.94 -49.80
C ILE A 523 -24.38 -1.77 -50.80
N GLU A 524 -23.16 -1.58 -50.31
CA GLU A 524 -21.98 -1.44 -51.17
C GLU A 524 -21.66 -2.74 -51.91
N MET A 525 -21.82 -3.91 -51.29
CA MET A 525 -21.66 -5.22 -51.92
C MET A 525 -22.63 -5.42 -53.09
N ASN A 526 -23.93 -5.15 -52.88
CA ASN A 526 -24.93 -5.25 -53.95
C ASN A 526 -24.65 -4.25 -55.08
N ARG A 527 -24.12 -3.06 -54.74
CA ARG A 527 -23.64 -2.07 -55.72
C ARG A 527 -22.43 -2.60 -56.51
N ARG A 528 -21.53 -3.37 -55.87
CA ARG A 528 -20.38 -3.99 -56.54
C ARG A 528 -20.82 -5.13 -57.45
N GLU A 529 -21.71 -6.02 -57.04
CA GLU A 529 -22.23 -7.09 -57.89
C GLU A 529 -22.87 -6.54 -59.18
N THR A 530 -23.59 -5.43 -59.09
CA THR A 530 -24.17 -4.74 -60.25
C THR A 530 -23.12 -4.05 -61.16
N LEU A 531 -21.95 -3.70 -60.64
CA LEU A 531 -20.82 -3.09 -61.36
C LEU A 531 -19.72 -4.08 -61.78
N SER A 532 -19.73 -5.31 -61.27
CA SER A 532 -18.82 -6.37 -61.69
C SER A 532 -19.02 -6.70 -63.18
N ASN A 533 -20.21 -6.43 -63.71
CA ASN A 533 -20.53 -6.53 -65.13
C ASN A 533 -19.97 -5.36 -65.99
N SER A 534 -19.36 -4.33 -65.38
CA SER A 534 -18.79 -3.15 -66.06
C SER A 534 -17.27 -2.98 -65.88
N GLY A 535 -16.58 -3.87 -65.15
CA GLY A 535 -15.12 -3.84 -64.98
C GLY A 535 -14.58 -2.78 -64.00
N GLU A 536 -15.40 -2.24 -63.10
CA GLU A 536 -15.02 -1.14 -62.18
C GLU A 536 -14.46 -1.59 -60.82
N ILE A 537 -14.41 -2.89 -60.50
CA ILE A 537 -13.91 -3.41 -59.22
C ILE A 537 -12.38 -3.53 -59.26
N VAL A 538 -11.72 -2.92 -58.28
CA VAL A 538 -10.25 -2.94 -58.14
C VAL A 538 -9.82 -4.17 -57.34
N GLN A 539 -8.97 -5.02 -57.92
CA GLN A 539 -8.48 -6.25 -57.29
C GLN A 539 -7.24 -6.00 -56.43
N PHE A 540 -7.08 -6.77 -55.35
CA PHE A 540 -5.91 -6.70 -54.47
C PHE A 540 -4.60 -7.00 -55.20
N SER A 541 -4.59 -8.05 -56.03
CA SER A 541 -3.43 -8.42 -56.84
C SER A 541 -2.98 -7.28 -57.75
N GLU A 542 -3.91 -6.57 -58.39
CA GLU A 542 -3.61 -5.41 -59.24
C GLU A 542 -3.01 -4.25 -58.42
N VAL A 543 -3.53 -3.99 -57.22
CA VAL A 543 -3.01 -2.95 -56.32
C VAL A 543 -1.60 -3.29 -55.86
N LEU A 544 -1.35 -4.53 -55.43
CA LEU A 544 -0.03 -4.98 -54.96
C LEU A 544 0.99 -4.94 -56.10
N GLU A 545 0.64 -5.42 -57.29
CA GLU A 545 1.52 -5.43 -58.46
C GLU A 545 1.91 -4.01 -58.90
N LYS A 546 0.92 -3.12 -59.00
CA LYS A 546 1.16 -1.72 -59.38
C LYS A 546 1.81 -0.90 -58.27
N SER A 547 1.67 -1.30 -57.00
CA SER A 547 2.34 -0.64 -55.87
C SER A 547 3.85 -0.89 -55.82
N LYS A 548 4.33 -1.97 -56.47
CA LYS A 548 5.71 -2.46 -56.35
C LYS A 548 6.14 -2.74 -54.89
N VAL A 549 5.18 -3.18 -54.05
CA VAL A 549 5.43 -3.42 -52.63
C VAL A 549 6.38 -4.61 -52.40
N ASN A 550 6.31 -5.65 -53.24
CA ASN A 550 7.20 -6.81 -53.10
C ASN A 550 8.67 -6.43 -53.39
N GLU A 551 8.91 -5.58 -54.40
CA GLU A 551 10.24 -5.04 -54.68
C GLU A 551 10.75 -4.16 -53.53
N THR A 552 9.87 -3.32 -52.97
CA THR A 552 10.16 -2.47 -51.81
C THR A 552 10.54 -3.32 -50.59
N LEU A 553 9.73 -4.33 -50.24
CA LEU A 553 9.98 -5.23 -49.12
C LEU A 553 11.28 -6.01 -49.28
N ASN A 554 11.49 -6.59 -50.47
CA ASN A 554 12.71 -7.33 -50.77
C ASN A 554 13.94 -6.43 -50.67
N CYS A 555 13.88 -5.19 -51.17
CA CYS A 555 14.98 -4.24 -51.03
C CYS A 555 15.27 -3.89 -49.55
N LEU A 556 14.24 -3.58 -48.76
CA LEU A 556 14.41 -3.23 -47.34
C LEU A 556 14.98 -4.41 -46.53
N MET A 557 14.55 -5.64 -46.82
CA MET A 557 15.10 -6.85 -46.20
C MET A 557 16.55 -7.09 -46.61
N LEU A 558 16.89 -7.00 -47.91
CA LEU A 558 18.26 -7.18 -48.42
C LEU A 558 19.24 -6.15 -47.87
N LYS A 559 18.79 -4.91 -47.66
CA LYS A 559 19.60 -3.83 -47.06
C LYS A 559 19.62 -3.84 -45.54
N ASN A 560 19.04 -4.86 -44.89
CA ASN A 560 18.94 -4.99 -43.43
C ASN A 560 18.35 -3.73 -42.77
N PHE A 561 17.24 -3.21 -43.28
CA PHE A 561 16.57 -2.07 -42.66
C PHE A 561 16.11 -2.43 -41.23
N GLU A 562 16.47 -1.61 -40.24
CA GLU A 562 16.19 -1.83 -38.81
C GLU A 562 15.24 -0.74 -38.26
N PRO A 563 13.92 -0.89 -38.46
CA PRO A 563 12.93 0.13 -38.07
C PRO A 563 12.94 0.45 -36.58
N GLU A 564 13.23 -0.53 -35.71
CA GLU A 564 13.26 -0.31 -34.25
C GLU A 564 14.39 0.64 -33.82
N LYS A 565 15.59 0.50 -34.39
CA LYS A 565 16.71 1.42 -34.12
C LYS A 565 16.45 2.80 -34.73
N LEU A 566 15.73 2.86 -35.84
CA LEU A 566 15.31 4.13 -36.43
C LEU A 566 14.32 4.84 -35.51
N MET A 567 13.39 4.10 -34.92
CA MET A 567 12.45 4.61 -33.93
C MET A 567 13.16 5.24 -32.74
N GLN A 568 14.23 4.61 -32.22
CA GLN A 568 15.04 5.17 -31.15
C GLN A 568 15.69 6.50 -31.56
N SER A 569 16.19 6.57 -32.79
CA SER A 569 16.88 7.76 -33.33
C SER A 569 15.91 8.92 -33.62
N ILE A 570 14.69 8.62 -34.07
CA ILE A 570 13.61 9.62 -34.22
C ILE A 570 13.12 10.10 -32.85
N THR A 571 12.93 9.17 -31.90
CA THR A 571 12.56 9.52 -30.51
C THR A 571 13.62 10.42 -29.88
N PHE A 572 14.89 10.17 -30.18
CA PHE A 572 15.97 11.03 -29.78
C PHE A 572 15.82 12.45 -30.34
N ALA A 573 15.63 12.59 -31.65
CA ALA A 573 15.42 13.89 -32.32
C ALA A 573 14.20 14.65 -31.76
N ARG A 574 13.12 13.92 -31.42
CA ARG A 574 11.90 14.46 -30.79
C ARG A 574 12.18 15.31 -29.55
N THR A 575 13.24 14.98 -28.80
CA THR A 575 13.66 15.71 -27.60
C THR A 575 13.85 17.21 -27.88
N PHE A 576 14.28 17.57 -29.09
CA PHE A 576 14.58 18.95 -29.47
C PHE A 576 13.42 19.67 -30.15
N SER A 577 12.31 18.98 -30.46
CA SER A 577 11.13 19.55 -31.12
C SER A 577 10.36 20.56 -30.26
N ASP A 578 10.35 20.38 -28.93
CA ASP A 578 9.80 21.34 -27.96
C ASP A 578 10.89 21.72 -26.94
N PHE A 579 12.01 22.23 -27.45
CA PHE A 579 13.11 22.66 -26.63
C PHE A 579 12.70 23.85 -25.71
N PRO A 580 13.14 23.90 -24.44
CA PRO A 580 12.75 24.94 -23.50
C PRO A 580 13.14 26.33 -24.02
N ASN A 581 12.15 27.23 -24.04
CA ASN A 581 12.34 28.63 -24.34
C ASN A 581 12.96 29.37 -23.13
N GLN A 582 13.30 30.64 -23.33
CA GLN A 582 13.91 31.47 -22.30
C GLN A 582 13.06 31.56 -21.02
N GLU A 583 11.75 31.69 -21.16
CA GLU A 583 10.83 31.75 -20.02
C GLU A 583 10.87 30.46 -19.15
N LYS A 584 10.89 29.28 -19.78
CA LYS A 584 11.01 27.98 -19.09
C LYS A 584 12.34 27.88 -18.33
N LEU A 585 13.44 28.32 -18.95
CA LEU A 585 14.77 28.33 -18.32
C LEU A 585 14.87 29.31 -17.17
N ASP A 586 14.32 30.52 -17.32
CA ASP A 586 14.29 31.52 -16.25
C ASP A 586 13.48 31.02 -15.05
N THR A 587 12.38 30.31 -15.30
CA THR A 587 11.59 29.66 -14.24
C THR A 587 12.39 28.57 -13.51
N ALA A 588 13.13 27.72 -14.24
CA ALA A 588 14.00 26.69 -13.65
C ALA A 588 15.16 27.29 -12.85
N LYS A 589 15.73 28.41 -13.30
CA LYS A 589 16.71 29.18 -12.56
C LYS A 589 16.14 29.69 -11.24
N THR A 590 14.98 30.37 -11.25
CA THR A 590 14.33 30.86 -10.03
C THR A 590 14.03 29.74 -9.03
N PHE A 591 13.60 28.57 -9.53
CA PHE A 591 13.41 27.38 -8.70
C PHE A 591 14.70 26.96 -7.98
N LEU A 592 15.81 26.83 -8.71
CA LEU A 592 17.10 26.43 -8.15
C LEU A 592 17.68 27.46 -7.18
N GLU A 593 17.56 28.76 -7.47
CA GLU A 593 17.96 29.84 -6.56
C GLU A 593 17.15 29.80 -5.26
N THR A 594 15.84 29.51 -5.35
CA THR A 594 14.98 29.38 -4.17
C THR A 594 15.40 28.19 -3.31
N LEU A 595 15.66 27.02 -3.94
CA LEU A 595 16.17 25.84 -3.22
C LEU A 595 17.52 26.11 -2.56
N GLN A 596 18.44 26.81 -3.23
CA GLN A 596 19.73 27.19 -2.65
C GLN A 596 19.57 28.06 -1.41
N ASN A 597 18.67 29.05 -1.46
CA ASN A 597 18.36 29.90 -0.30
C ASN A 597 17.76 29.10 0.86
N ILE A 598 16.89 28.14 0.58
CA ILE A 598 16.32 27.22 1.58
C ILE A 598 17.43 26.33 2.18
N GLN A 599 18.30 25.74 1.36
CA GLN A 599 19.43 24.94 1.83
C GLN A 599 20.36 25.73 2.77
N ALA A 600 20.66 26.99 2.43
CA ALA A 600 21.50 27.86 3.26
C ALA A 600 20.81 28.23 4.59
N SER A 601 19.51 28.54 4.55
CA SER A 601 18.72 28.83 5.75
C SER A 601 18.59 27.59 6.65
N LEU A 602 18.35 26.42 6.07
CA LEU A 602 18.26 25.15 6.79
C LEU A 602 19.57 24.80 7.51
N LYS A 603 20.71 24.97 6.84
CA LYS A 603 22.03 24.80 7.45
C LYS A 603 22.23 25.75 8.64
N THR A 604 21.69 26.97 8.57
CA THR A 604 21.73 27.94 9.68
C THR A 604 20.90 27.45 10.87
N VAL A 605 19.70 26.91 10.62
CA VAL A 605 18.84 26.32 11.65
C VAL A 605 19.54 25.13 12.32
N GLU A 606 20.05 24.17 11.53
CA GLU A 606 20.77 22.98 12.04
C GLU A 606 21.99 23.37 12.89
N ASN A 607 22.74 24.39 12.47
CA ASN A 607 23.85 24.94 13.24
C ASN A 607 23.39 25.53 14.59
N ASN A 608 22.25 26.22 14.63
CA ASN A 608 21.70 26.75 15.87
C ASN A 608 21.28 25.64 16.85
N PHE A 609 20.64 24.58 16.37
CA PHE A 609 20.36 23.38 17.19
C PHE A 609 21.65 22.78 17.79
N ASN A 610 22.70 22.65 16.96
CA ASN A 610 24.00 22.11 17.38
C ASN A 610 24.72 23.01 18.41
N LEU A 611 24.72 24.34 18.19
CA LEU A 611 25.33 25.32 19.09
C LEU A 611 24.63 25.34 20.45
N THR A 612 23.29 25.31 20.46
CA THR A 612 22.49 25.25 21.69
C THR A 612 22.73 23.95 22.47
N GLY A 613 22.77 22.80 21.78
CA GLY A 613 23.12 21.52 22.41
C GLY A 613 24.53 21.49 23.02
N ASN A 614 25.49 22.23 22.45
CA ASN A 614 26.85 22.32 22.99
C ASN A 614 26.99 23.35 24.13
N ARG A 615 26.29 24.50 24.07
CA ARG A 615 26.27 25.52 25.14
C ARG A 615 25.68 24.99 26.45
N THR A 616 24.62 24.18 26.35
CA THR A 616 23.94 23.60 27.52
C THR A 616 24.77 22.54 28.26
N LYS A 617 25.78 21.94 27.61
CA LYS A 617 26.73 21.01 28.24
C LYS A 617 27.57 21.65 29.37
N ARG A 618 27.84 22.95 29.28
CA ARG A 618 28.55 23.73 30.32
C ARG A 618 27.65 24.14 31.49
N ALA A 619 26.32 24.11 31.30
CA ALA A 619 25.31 24.49 32.28
C ALA A 619 24.56 23.28 32.89
N ALA A 620 25.00 22.05 32.61
CA ALA A 620 24.45 20.80 33.16
C ALA A 620 24.81 20.64 34.65
N VAL A 621 24.31 21.55 35.48
CA VAL A 621 24.28 21.44 36.93
C VAL A 621 23.10 20.53 37.29
N PRO A 622 23.18 19.68 38.34
CA PRO A 622 22.05 18.89 38.85
C PRO A 622 20.80 19.70 39.31
N SER A 623 20.75 21.00 39.02
CA SER A 623 19.69 21.94 39.34
C SER A 623 18.89 22.46 38.14
N ASN A 624 19.13 21.99 36.90
CA ASN A 624 18.37 22.47 35.74
C ASN A 624 16.92 21.91 35.77
N PRO A 625 15.88 22.77 35.88
CA PRO A 625 14.50 22.34 36.04
C PRO A 625 14.01 21.48 34.86
N VAL A 626 14.43 21.77 33.62
CA VAL A 626 13.92 21.07 32.42
C VAL A 626 14.32 19.59 32.36
N LEU A 627 15.35 19.18 33.09
CA LEU A 627 15.81 17.78 33.13
C LEU A 627 15.07 16.94 34.17
N THR A 628 14.31 17.55 35.07
CA THR A 628 13.64 16.88 36.20
C THR A 628 12.29 16.27 35.83
N LEU A 629 11.71 16.66 34.69
CA LEU A 629 10.51 16.01 34.16
C LEU A 629 10.87 14.64 33.55
N ASN A 630 10.46 13.57 34.24
CA ASN A 630 10.57 12.21 33.71
C ASN A 630 9.56 12.01 32.57
N ASN A 631 9.91 11.17 31.59
CA ASN A 631 9.06 10.89 30.41
C ASN A 631 8.52 12.16 29.71
N SER A 632 9.32 13.23 29.67
CA SER A 632 8.92 14.53 29.12
C SER A 632 8.36 14.47 27.70
N ARG A 633 8.83 13.52 26.87
CA ARG A 633 8.28 13.24 25.53
C ARG A 633 6.80 12.86 25.58
N PHE A 634 6.47 11.84 26.38
CA PHE A 634 5.11 11.32 26.53
C PHE A 634 4.14 12.41 27.03
N HIS A 635 4.53 13.15 28.08
CA HIS A 635 3.69 14.24 28.61
C HIS A 635 3.50 15.39 27.62
N SER A 636 4.52 15.65 26.79
CA SER A 636 4.43 16.65 25.73
C SER A 636 3.47 16.24 24.62
N GLU A 637 3.54 14.99 24.18
CA GLU A 637 2.66 14.42 23.14
C GLU A 637 1.21 14.41 23.62
N ASP A 638 0.95 13.85 24.81
CA ASP A 638 -0.41 13.75 25.38
C ASP A 638 -1.06 15.11 25.54
N MET A 639 -0.35 16.06 26.16
CA MET A 639 -0.88 17.40 26.41
C MET A 639 -1.07 18.17 25.09
N GLY A 640 -0.16 17.99 24.12
CA GLY A 640 -0.30 18.56 22.78
C GLY A 640 -1.56 18.07 22.06
N ILE A 641 -1.79 16.74 22.05
CA ILE A 641 -2.97 16.14 21.41
C ILE A 641 -4.26 16.59 22.10
N CYS A 642 -4.28 16.60 23.44
CA CYS A 642 -5.43 17.10 24.20
C CYS A 642 -5.79 18.55 23.85
N ALA A 643 -4.77 19.41 23.72
CA ALA A 643 -4.98 20.81 23.35
C ALA A 643 -5.43 20.99 21.89
N ILE A 644 -4.91 20.16 20.96
CA ILE A 644 -5.37 20.15 19.55
C ILE A 644 -6.82 19.70 19.45
N ALA A 645 -7.23 18.66 20.17
CA ALA A 645 -8.62 18.21 20.16
C ALA A 645 -9.58 19.31 20.63
N LEU A 646 -9.22 20.04 21.69
CA LEU A 646 -9.99 21.22 22.12
C LEU A 646 -9.98 22.34 21.07
N SER A 647 -8.85 22.60 20.41
CA SER A 647 -8.76 23.57 19.31
C SER A 647 -9.68 23.20 18.15
N ASN A 648 -9.72 21.92 17.76
CA ASN A 648 -10.61 21.45 16.69
C ASN A 648 -12.09 21.65 17.07
N MET A 649 -12.46 21.50 18.35
CA MET A 649 -13.82 21.82 18.82
C MET A 649 -14.14 23.32 18.70
N VAL A 650 -13.18 24.19 19.00
CA VAL A 650 -13.33 25.64 18.80
C VAL A 650 -13.49 25.96 17.30
N ASP A 651 -12.73 25.29 16.42
CA ASP A 651 -12.85 25.47 14.97
C ASP A 651 -14.23 25.01 14.44
N VAL A 652 -14.75 23.89 14.96
CA VAL A 652 -16.12 23.42 14.68
C VAL A 652 -17.15 24.46 15.12
N GLN A 653 -16.99 25.03 16.32
CA GLN A 653 -17.87 26.09 16.83
C GLN A 653 -17.82 27.34 15.93
N ALA A 654 -16.63 27.76 15.52
CA ALA A 654 -16.42 28.92 14.65
C ALA A 654 -17.02 28.72 13.24
N LYS A 655 -17.05 27.48 12.75
CA LYS A 655 -17.62 27.11 11.44
C LYS A 655 -19.06 26.62 11.48
N ARG A 656 -19.76 26.72 12.62
CA ARG A 656 -21.16 26.31 12.81
C ARG A 656 -22.08 26.72 11.65
N GLY A 657 -22.04 27.99 11.25
CA GLY A 657 -22.91 28.52 10.20
C GLY A 657 -22.65 27.92 8.81
N ASP A 658 -21.42 27.51 8.51
CA ASP A 658 -21.09 26.85 7.24
C ASP A 658 -21.40 25.35 7.31
N LEU A 659 -21.14 24.70 8.45
CA LEU A 659 -21.48 23.30 8.70
C LEU A 659 -22.99 23.03 8.58
N LEU A 660 -23.84 23.91 9.12
CA LEU A 660 -25.31 23.76 9.07
C LEU A 660 -25.90 23.86 7.64
N LYS A 661 -25.16 24.44 6.69
CA LYS A 661 -25.56 24.52 5.28
C LYS A 661 -25.31 23.21 4.54
N ILE A 662 -24.46 22.33 5.06
CA ILE A 662 -24.10 21.07 4.41
C ILE A 662 -25.27 20.10 4.51
N LYS A 663 -25.73 19.63 3.34
CA LYS A 663 -26.80 18.65 3.19
C LYS A 663 -26.25 17.35 2.61
N LYS A 664 -27.11 16.35 2.46
CA LYS A 664 -26.79 15.11 1.75
C LYS A 664 -26.29 15.39 0.33
N PHE A 665 -25.13 14.83 -0.04
CA PHE A 665 -24.63 14.88 -1.39
C PHE A 665 -25.37 13.87 -2.29
N THR A 666 -25.90 14.33 -3.42
CA THR A 666 -26.67 13.53 -4.39
C THR A 666 -26.09 13.60 -5.79
N GLY A 667 -26.59 12.78 -6.72
CA GLY A 667 -26.11 12.74 -8.10
C GLY A 667 -24.65 12.30 -8.22
N ARG A 668 -23.90 12.83 -9.20
CA ARG A 668 -22.50 12.43 -9.47
C ARG A 668 -21.56 12.65 -8.28
N VAL A 669 -21.79 13.69 -7.46
CA VAL A 669 -20.99 13.94 -6.25
C VAL A 669 -21.24 12.83 -5.22
N GLY A 670 -22.50 12.47 -4.98
CA GLY A 670 -22.86 11.37 -4.09
C GLY A 670 -22.33 10.01 -4.56
N GLU A 671 -22.45 9.71 -5.86
CA GLU A 671 -21.91 8.48 -6.47
C GLU A 671 -20.39 8.39 -6.34
N LYS A 672 -19.67 9.51 -6.45
CA LYS A 672 -18.22 9.54 -6.27
C LYS A 672 -17.80 9.33 -4.82
N ILE A 673 -18.55 9.91 -3.87
CA ILE A 673 -18.36 9.63 -2.45
C ILE A 673 -18.61 8.15 -2.16
N ASP A 674 -19.64 7.51 -2.74
CA ASP A 674 -19.88 6.06 -2.61
C ASP A 674 -18.73 5.22 -3.19
N SER A 675 -18.15 5.64 -4.32
CA SER A 675 -17.03 4.93 -4.93
C SER A 675 -15.76 4.94 -4.07
N GLY A 676 -15.66 5.88 -3.12
CA GLY A 676 -14.62 5.88 -2.09
C GLY A 676 -14.81 4.82 -1.00
N GLY A 677 -15.91 4.05 -1.03
CA GLY A 677 -16.15 2.92 -0.14
C GLY A 677 -16.55 3.32 1.29
N VAL A 678 -16.35 2.38 2.22
CA VAL A 678 -16.77 2.52 3.63
C VAL A 678 -16.15 3.75 4.30
N VAL A 679 -14.94 4.15 3.90
CA VAL A 679 -14.18 5.26 4.48
C VAL A 679 -14.73 6.66 4.18
N LEU A 680 -15.56 6.82 3.13
CA LEU A 680 -16.24 8.08 2.81
C LEU A 680 -17.75 8.07 3.10
N LYS A 681 -18.29 6.94 3.55
CA LYS A 681 -19.73 6.71 3.72
C LYS A 681 -20.41 7.80 4.55
N ASN A 682 -19.78 8.22 5.65
CA ASN A 682 -20.35 9.21 6.58
C ASN A 682 -20.30 10.64 6.02
N PHE A 683 -19.43 10.94 5.06
CA PHE A 683 -19.39 12.24 4.38
C PHE A 683 -20.50 12.40 3.34
N LYS A 684 -21.16 11.32 2.88
CA LYS A 684 -22.25 11.41 1.91
C LYS A 684 -23.51 12.05 2.49
N ASN A 685 -23.81 11.76 3.75
CA ASN A 685 -24.96 12.32 4.45
C ASN A 685 -24.57 12.80 5.85
N PRO A 686 -23.80 13.90 5.94
CA PRO A 686 -23.23 14.34 7.20
C PRO A 686 -24.22 15.16 8.05
N GLU A 687 -25.41 15.51 7.53
CA GLU A 687 -26.30 16.49 8.16
C GLU A 687 -26.69 16.12 9.61
N ALA A 688 -27.06 14.87 9.86
CA ALA A 688 -27.44 14.42 11.20
C ALA A 688 -26.23 14.46 12.15
N SER A 689 -25.10 13.90 11.73
CA SER A 689 -23.86 13.88 12.50
C SER A 689 -23.32 15.29 12.80
N ILE A 690 -23.46 16.22 11.86
CA ILE A 690 -23.09 17.64 12.06
C ILE A 690 -23.94 18.25 13.17
N ARG A 691 -25.26 18.01 13.18
CA ARG A 691 -26.14 18.56 14.21
C ARG A 691 -25.81 18.00 15.59
N THR A 692 -25.66 16.68 15.70
CA THR A 692 -25.25 16.03 16.94
C THR A 692 -23.90 16.54 17.44
N LEU A 693 -22.90 16.66 16.55
CA LEU A 693 -21.59 17.21 16.92
C LEU A 693 -21.71 18.66 17.43
N LEU A 694 -22.51 19.51 16.79
CA LEU A 694 -22.70 20.90 17.23
C LEU A 694 -23.44 21.00 18.57
N GLU A 695 -24.35 20.09 18.88
CA GLU A 695 -25.00 19.98 20.19
C GLU A 695 -24.00 19.53 21.26
N GLN A 696 -23.19 18.52 20.97
CA GLN A 696 -22.13 18.05 21.88
C GLN A 696 -21.06 19.14 22.13
N VAL A 697 -20.73 19.96 21.13
CA VAL A 697 -19.85 21.13 21.30
C VAL A 697 -20.46 22.17 22.25
N ASP A 698 -21.78 22.38 22.19
CA ASP A 698 -22.47 23.29 23.13
C ASP A 698 -22.42 22.74 24.56
N GLU A 699 -22.60 21.42 24.75
CA GLU A 699 -22.46 20.77 26.06
C GLU A 699 -21.05 20.92 26.64
N VAL A 700 -20.03 20.72 25.81
CA VAL A 700 -18.62 20.94 26.19
C VAL A 700 -18.37 22.40 26.55
N ASN A 701 -18.97 23.35 25.83
CA ASN A 701 -18.85 24.77 26.15
C ASN A 701 -19.53 25.15 27.48
N GLU A 702 -20.70 24.59 27.78
CA GLU A 702 -21.35 24.77 29.09
C GLU A 702 -20.55 24.09 30.22
N MET A 703 -19.91 22.95 29.95
CA MET A 703 -18.98 22.35 30.90
C MET A 703 -17.75 23.23 31.13
N ALA A 704 -17.16 23.79 30.08
CA ALA A 704 -16.04 24.72 30.17
C ALA A 704 -16.39 25.89 31.09
N LYS A 705 -17.57 26.49 30.93
CA LYS A 705 -18.09 27.55 31.81
C LYS A 705 -18.19 27.14 33.28
N LYS A 706 -18.59 25.90 33.57
CA LYS A 706 -18.67 25.36 34.94
C LYS A 706 -17.30 25.01 35.54
N LEU A 707 -16.33 24.68 34.69
CA LEU A 707 -15.00 24.21 35.10
C LEU A 707 -14.00 25.36 35.23
N ARG A 708 -14.13 26.41 34.42
CA ARG A 708 -13.22 27.55 34.40
C ARG A 708 -13.06 28.18 35.77
N ASN A 709 -11.84 28.57 36.09
CA ASN A 709 -11.39 29.12 37.38
C ASN A 709 -11.27 28.10 38.51
N LYS A 710 -11.55 26.81 38.26
CA LYS A 710 -11.24 25.74 39.22
C LYS A 710 -9.75 25.37 39.12
N VAL A 711 -9.32 24.42 39.92
CA VAL A 711 -7.94 23.92 39.83
C VAL A 711 -7.73 23.15 38.51
N PRO A 712 -6.53 23.19 37.88
CA PRO A 712 -6.29 22.58 36.56
C PRO A 712 -6.67 21.09 36.47
N SER A 713 -6.49 20.32 37.55
CA SER A 713 -6.86 18.91 37.61
C SER A 713 -8.38 18.66 37.53
N LYS A 714 -9.19 19.68 37.86
CA LYS A 714 -10.65 19.67 37.74
C LYS A 714 -11.07 20.20 36.37
N GLU A 715 -10.39 21.23 35.85
CA GLU A 715 -10.58 21.70 34.47
C GLU A 715 -10.29 20.61 33.44
N ALA A 716 -9.30 19.74 33.70
CA ALA A 716 -8.93 18.62 32.84
C ALA A 716 -10.02 17.53 32.73
N GLU A 717 -11.11 17.59 33.51
CA GLU A 717 -12.27 16.72 33.30
C GLU A 717 -12.96 16.96 31.96
N ILE A 718 -12.77 18.15 31.36
CA ILE A 718 -13.28 18.46 30.03
C ILE A 718 -12.80 17.47 28.96
N PHE A 719 -11.60 16.90 29.11
CA PHE A 719 -11.06 15.94 28.15
C PHE A 719 -11.86 14.64 28.10
N ASN A 720 -12.40 14.18 29.24
CA ASN A 720 -13.22 12.97 29.28
C ASN A 720 -14.53 13.15 28.48
N THR A 721 -15.12 14.34 28.56
CA THR A 721 -16.33 14.68 27.80
C THR A 721 -16.04 14.71 26.31
N VAL A 722 -14.91 15.32 25.92
CA VAL A 722 -14.48 15.34 24.51
C VAL A 722 -14.12 13.94 24.00
N ALA A 723 -13.56 13.07 24.85
CA ALA A 723 -13.25 11.68 24.51
C ALA A 723 -14.49 10.81 24.20
N GLY A 724 -15.68 11.25 24.62
CA GLY A 724 -16.96 10.61 24.31
C GLY A 724 -17.63 11.11 23.03
N ILE A 725 -16.96 11.97 22.26
CA ILE A 725 -17.49 12.55 21.02
C ILE A 725 -16.81 11.86 19.83
N ASP A 726 -17.60 11.22 18.97
CA ASP A 726 -17.09 10.56 17.75
C ASP A 726 -16.91 11.56 16.60
N GLY A 727 -17.86 12.49 16.44
CA GLY A 727 -17.92 13.43 15.33
C GLY A 727 -18.32 12.78 14.00
N ILE A 728 -17.60 13.08 12.91
CA ILE A 728 -17.81 12.48 11.58
C ILE A 728 -16.63 11.57 11.26
N ILE A 729 -16.80 10.29 11.53
CA ILE A 729 -15.78 9.27 11.29
C ILE A 729 -15.57 9.10 9.78
N GLY A 730 -14.33 9.19 9.31
CA GLY A 730 -13.99 8.96 7.91
C GLY A 730 -12.65 9.52 7.51
N ASN A 731 -12.17 9.13 6.33
CA ASN A 731 -10.87 9.55 5.85
C ASN A 731 -10.94 10.87 5.06
N ARG A 732 -10.58 11.97 5.73
CA ARG A 732 -10.56 13.33 5.18
C ARG A 732 -9.57 13.52 4.03
N GLU A 733 -8.45 12.81 4.04
CA GLU A 733 -7.45 12.87 2.96
C GLU A 733 -8.00 12.25 1.67
N ILE A 734 -8.72 11.13 1.77
CA ILE A 734 -9.40 10.50 0.62
C ILE A 734 -10.49 11.44 0.08
N LEU A 735 -11.24 12.13 0.96
CA LEU A 735 -12.24 13.12 0.54
C LEU A 735 -11.58 14.27 -0.23
N TRP A 736 -10.43 14.75 0.23
CA TRP A 736 -9.66 15.80 -0.45
C TRP A 736 -9.05 15.33 -1.77
N LYS A 737 -8.50 14.10 -1.86
CA LYS A 737 -8.00 13.52 -3.11
C LYS A 737 -9.12 13.42 -4.15
N MET A 738 -10.28 12.90 -3.76
CA MET A 738 -11.48 12.86 -4.60
C MET A 738 -11.87 14.26 -5.08
N TRP A 739 -11.88 15.26 -4.19
CA TRP A 739 -12.16 16.65 -4.58
C TRP A 739 -11.12 17.19 -5.58
N LYS A 740 -9.82 17.01 -5.30
CA LYS A 740 -8.71 17.49 -6.16
C LYS A 740 -8.80 16.92 -7.58
N GLU A 741 -9.13 15.63 -7.72
CA GLU A 741 -9.30 14.95 -9.01
C GLU A 741 -10.53 15.40 -9.82
N ASN A 742 -11.53 15.95 -9.14
CA ASN A 742 -12.80 16.38 -9.76
C ASN A 742 -12.97 17.90 -9.79
N LYS A 743 -11.94 18.64 -9.37
CA LYS A 743 -11.92 20.10 -9.36
C LYS A 743 -12.14 20.66 -10.76
N GLY A 744 -13.05 21.64 -10.88
CA GLY A 744 -13.40 22.29 -12.15
C GLY A 744 -14.41 21.54 -13.02
N LYS A 745 -14.87 20.35 -12.62
CA LYS A 745 -15.98 19.65 -13.30
C LYS A 745 -17.31 20.27 -12.88
N GLN A 746 -18.21 20.50 -13.84
CA GLN A 746 -19.46 21.24 -13.64
C GLN A 746 -20.31 20.72 -12.46
N GLU A 747 -20.31 19.41 -12.23
CA GLU A 747 -21.11 18.79 -11.16
C GLU A 747 -20.52 19.00 -9.75
N PHE A 748 -19.22 19.28 -9.65
CA PHE A 748 -18.54 19.50 -8.38
C PHE A 748 -18.46 20.97 -7.97
N ILE A 749 -18.62 21.91 -8.92
CA ILE A 749 -18.62 23.36 -8.66
C ILE A 749 -19.68 23.73 -7.61
N ASN A 750 -20.87 23.13 -7.71
CA ASN A 750 -21.98 23.44 -6.81
C ASN A 750 -21.82 22.88 -5.39
N ALA A 751 -20.94 21.89 -5.19
CA ALA A 751 -20.67 21.25 -3.89
C ALA A 751 -19.27 21.62 -3.33
N GLU A 752 -18.51 22.44 -4.06
CA GLU A 752 -17.12 22.74 -3.76
C GLU A 752 -16.98 23.44 -2.41
N LYS A 753 -17.89 24.36 -2.08
CA LYS A 753 -17.84 25.09 -0.81
C LYS A 753 -18.07 24.15 0.38
N GLU A 754 -19.08 23.29 0.29
CA GLU A 754 -19.46 22.33 1.33
C GLU A 754 -18.36 21.28 1.54
N ILE A 755 -17.81 20.72 0.46
CA ILE A 755 -16.72 19.75 0.51
C ILE A 755 -15.45 20.40 1.10
N ASN A 756 -15.12 21.63 0.69
CA ASN A 756 -13.98 22.36 1.26
C ASN A 756 -14.17 22.66 2.75
N THR A 757 -15.39 22.96 3.21
CA THR A 757 -15.68 23.11 4.65
C THR A 757 -15.38 21.81 5.41
N LEU A 758 -15.80 20.64 4.90
CA LEU A 758 -15.51 19.34 5.53
C LEU A 758 -14.01 19.00 5.53
N ILE A 759 -13.29 19.33 4.46
CA ILE A 759 -11.84 19.12 4.37
C ILE A 759 -11.08 20.04 5.32
N SER A 760 -11.55 21.28 5.51
CA SER A 760 -10.88 22.27 6.34
C SER A 760 -10.92 21.99 7.85
N LEU A 761 -11.80 21.07 8.29
CA LEU A 761 -12.02 20.75 9.70
C LEU A 761 -11.63 19.30 9.98
N ASN A 762 -10.97 19.04 11.10
CA ASN A 762 -10.81 17.67 11.58
C ASN A 762 -12.02 17.30 12.46
N LEU A 763 -12.90 16.49 11.90
CA LEU A 763 -14.19 16.13 12.51
C LEU A 763 -14.18 14.73 13.14
N ASP A 764 -13.08 13.97 13.04
CA ASP A 764 -12.96 12.62 13.59
C ASP A 764 -12.30 12.68 14.97
N PHE A 765 -13.13 12.86 15.99
CA PHE A 765 -12.67 13.00 17.38
C PHE A 765 -12.36 11.66 18.04
N GLN A 766 -12.81 10.55 17.45
CA GLN A 766 -12.47 9.19 17.89
C GLN A 766 -10.94 8.95 17.86
N THR A 767 -10.24 9.56 16.89
CA THR A 767 -8.77 9.48 16.78
C THR A 767 -8.02 10.00 18.02
N TYR A 768 -8.64 10.86 18.83
CA TYR A 768 -8.03 11.45 20.03
C TYR A 768 -8.42 10.74 21.33
N GLN A 769 -9.39 9.82 21.29
CA GLN A 769 -10.06 9.27 22.47
C GLN A 769 -9.09 8.74 23.53
N SER A 770 -8.15 7.85 23.15
CA SER A 770 -7.18 7.27 24.09
C SER A 770 -6.33 8.33 24.79
N ARG A 771 -5.89 9.37 24.07
CA ARG A 771 -5.00 10.41 24.62
C ARG A 771 -5.77 11.41 25.49
N LEU A 772 -7.02 11.70 25.14
CA LEU A 772 -7.90 12.54 25.94
C LEU A 772 -8.20 11.94 27.32
N LEU A 773 -8.38 10.61 27.39
CA LEU A 773 -8.58 9.90 28.67
C LEU A 773 -7.35 9.99 29.59
N ASP A 774 -6.14 10.04 29.01
CA ASP A 774 -4.88 10.22 29.75
C ASP A 774 -4.62 11.68 30.17
N GLY A 775 -5.28 12.65 29.52
CA GLY A 775 -5.03 14.08 29.67
C GLY A 775 -5.11 14.57 31.13
N ARG A 776 -6.07 14.06 31.91
CA ARG A 776 -6.20 14.41 33.33
C ARG A 776 -5.00 13.95 34.15
N PHE A 777 -4.49 12.74 33.92
CA PHE A 777 -3.32 12.22 34.63
C PHE A 777 -2.05 12.98 34.25
N THR A 778 -1.92 13.36 32.98
CA THR A 778 -0.83 14.22 32.50
C THR A 778 -0.87 15.59 33.18
N VAL A 779 -2.03 16.25 33.30
CA VAL A 779 -2.16 17.53 34.03
C VAL A 779 -1.79 17.39 35.52
N ILE A 780 -2.20 16.31 36.18
CA ILE A 780 -1.83 16.04 37.58
C ILE A 780 -0.31 15.86 37.73
N THR A 781 0.31 15.13 36.81
CA THR A 781 1.76 14.87 36.81
C THR A 781 2.55 16.15 36.56
N LEU A 782 2.13 16.95 35.57
CA LEU A 782 2.73 18.25 35.27
C LEU A 782 2.59 19.20 36.45
N LYS A 783 1.43 19.22 37.12
CA LYS A 783 1.24 20.02 38.33
C LYS A 783 2.22 19.64 39.43
N LYS A 784 2.39 18.34 39.70
CA LYS A 784 3.39 17.85 40.68
C LYS A 784 4.80 18.28 40.30
N TYR A 785 5.17 18.14 39.03
CA TYR A 785 6.47 18.58 38.52
C TYR A 785 6.69 20.08 38.74
N PHE A 786 5.73 20.93 38.37
CA PHE A 786 5.82 22.38 38.59
C PHE A 786 5.86 22.75 40.08
N ASP A 787 5.09 22.05 40.92
CA ASP A 787 5.14 22.21 42.37
C ASP A 787 6.54 21.87 42.94
N GLU A 788 7.22 20.85 42.40
CA GLU A 788 8.59 20.48 42.80
C GLU A 788 9.64 21.52 42.34
N ILE A 789 9.59 21.98 41.09
CA ILE A 789 10.61 22.93 40.57
C ILE A 789 10.42 24.36 41.10
N PHE A 790 9.21 24.72 41.52
CA PHE A 790 8.92 26.03 42.11
C PHE A 790 8.97 26.04 43.65
N GLY A 791 9.27 24.90 44.28
CA GLY A 791 9.55 24.79 45.70
C GLY A 791 8.32 24.68 46.59
N HIS A 792 7.17 24.27 46.03
CA HIS A 792 5.91 24.08 46.75
C HIS A 792 5.84 22.73 47.49
N VAL A 793 6.81 21.83 47.28
CA VAL A 793 6.93 20.50 47.93
C VAL A 793 8.38 20.24 48.40
N LYS A 794 8.57 19.67 49.60
CA LYS A 794 9.91 19.31 50.14
C LYS A 794 10.46 18.04 49.47
N LYS A 795 11.69 18.10 48.95
CA LYS A 795 12.43 16.93 48.42
C LYS A 795 12.65 15.88 49.52
N SER A 796 12.27 14.63 49.27
CA SER A 796 12.72 13.48 50.06
C SER A 796 14.23 13.28 49.85
N ASN A 797 15.01 13.36 50.92
CA ASN A 797 16.47 13.38 50.92
C ASN A 797 17.09 12.03 50.47
N PRO A 798 17.88 11.99 49.40
CA PRO A 798 18.76 10.87 49.09
C PRO A 798 20.21 11.35 49.26
N ASN A 799 20.82 11.08 50.42
CA ASN A 799 22.27 10.88 50.64
C ASN A 799 22.68 11.33 52.05
N GLU A 800 22.68 10.38 52.98
CA GLU A 800 23.67 10.34 54.06
C GLU A 800 24.99 9.88 53.42
N LYS A 801 26.00 10.76 53.33
CA LYS A 801 27.37 10.38 52.96
C LYS A 801 28.39 11.07 53.87
N THR A 802 29.19 10.19 54.46
CA THR A 802 30.35 10.37 55.32
C THR A 802 31.44 11.26 54.70
N LYS A 803 32.07 12.08 55.54
CA LYS A 803 33.30 12.85 55.27
C LYS A 803 34.53 11.92 55.35
N VAL A 804 35.50 12.09 54.46
CA VAL A 804 36.84 11.49 54.58
C VAL A 804 37.90 12.57 54.31
N VAL A 805 38.90 12.63 55.19
CA VAL A 805 40.08 13.52 55.17
C VAL A 805 41.29 12.76 54.60
N VAL A 806 42.18 13.47 53.90
CA VAL A 806 43.37 12.94 53.19
C VAL A 806 44.65 13.26 53.97
N GLU A 807 45.61 12.32 54.07
CA GLU A 807 47.04 12.64 54.19
C GLU A 807 47.99 11.49 53.74
N LYS A 808 49.30 11.80 53.62
CA LYS A 808 50.26 11.43 52.54
C LYS A 808 51.22 10.22 52.74
N HIS A 809 51.68 9.72 51.58
CA HIS A 809 53.01 9.19 51.16
C HIS A 809 53.53 7.78 51.57
N THR A 810 53.81 6.92 50.56
CA THR A 810 54.81 5.81 50.55
C THR A 810 55.00 5.28 49.08
N PRO A 811 55.97 4.40 48.72
CA PRO A 811 56.86 4.56 47.56
C PRO A 811 56.50 3.74 46.30
N ILE A 812 57.03 4.20 45.16
CA ILE A 812 56.54 4.02 43.78
C ILE A 812 56.42 2.57 43.25
N VAL A 813 57.11 1.58 43.83
CA VAL A 813 57.06 0.19 43.33
C VAL A 813 55.89 -0.61 43.94
N LEU A 814 55.49 -0.30 45.18
CA LEU A 814 54.28 -0.86 45.79
C LEU A 814 53.02 -0.22 45.19
N ILE A 815 53.11 1.04 44.76
CA ILE A 815 52.03 1.79 44.10
C ILE A 815 51.65 1.13 42.77
N ILE A 816 52.56 0.58 41.97
CA ILE A 816 52.16 -0.02 40.68
C ILE A 816 51.33 -1.29 40.88
N LEU A 817 51.72 -2.16 41.83
CA LEU A 817 50.97 -3.38 42.15
C LEU A 817 49.66 -3.08 42.89
N ILE A 818 49.66 -2.09 43.80
CA ILE A 818 48.45 -1.64 44.50
C ILE A 818 47.55 -0.85 43.55
N VAL A 819 48.07 -0.04 42.63
CA VAL A 819 47.24 0.67 41.63
C VAL A 819 46.68 -0.31 40.65
N VAL A 820 47.42 -1.32 40.17
CA VAL A 820 46.81 -2.37 39.32
C VAL A 820 45.78 -3.18 40.09
N GLY A 821 46.05 -3.53 41.36
CA GLY A 821 45.11 -4.23 42.23
C GLY A 821 43.88 -3.41 42.61
N VAL A 822 44.03 -2.11 42.90
CA VAL A 822 42.97 -1.14 43.20
C VAL A 822 42.24 -0.76 41.92
N LEU A 823 42.90 -0.68 40.77
CA LEU A 823 42.25 -0.43 39.48
C LEU A 823 41.47 -1.68 39.04
N LEU A 824 41.97 -2.89 39.30
CA LEU A 824 41.21 -4.12 39.15
C LEU A 824 40.06 -4.18 40.15
N LEU A 825 40.26 -3.82 41.42
CA LEU A 825 39.18 -3.77 42.42
C LEU A 825 38.18 -2.64 42.17
N LEU A 826 38.60 -1.54 41.55
CA LEU A 826 37.74 -0.45 41.10
C LEU A 826 37.01 -0.85 39.82
N ILE A 827 37.64 -1.58 38.91
CA ILE A 827 36.99 -2.14 37.71
C ILE A 827 35.99 -3.21 38.13
N ILE A 828 36.38 -4.13 39.01
CA ILE A 828 35.50 -5.13 39.63
C ILE A 828 34.42 -4.40 40.44
N GLY A 829 34.76 -3.35 41.18
CA GLY A 829 33.82 -2.52 41.93
C GLY A 829 32.82 -1.81 41.02
N VAL A 830 33.26 -1.26 39.89
CA VAL A 830 32.43 -0.63 38.86
C VAL A 830 31.57 -1.68 38.16
N ILE A 831 32.11 -2.87 37.89
CA ILE A 831 31.38 -4.03 37.34
C ILE A 831 30.31 -4.48 38.34
N VAL A 832 30.64 -4.64 39.61
CA VAL A 832 29.70 -5.02 40.67
C VAL A 832 28.64 -3.93 40.87
N ILE A 833 29.03 -2.65 40.97
CA ILE A 833 28.10 -1.51 41.07
C ILE A 833 27.21 -1.43 39.84
N TYR A 834 27.76 -1.62 38.63
CA TYR A 834 26.98 -1.69 37.40
C TYR A 834 26.00 -2.86 37.45
N GLY A 835 26.45 -4.03 37.90
CA GLY A 835 25.66 -5.23 38.17
C GLY A 835 24.61 -5.07 39.26
N LEU A 836 24.66 -4.03 40.10
CA LEU A 836 23.59 -3.70 41.05
C LEU A 836 22.52 -2.80 40.40
N THR A 837 22.83 -2.12 39.29
CA THR A 837 21.84 -1.35 38.52
C THR A 837 20.91 -2.28 37.72
N LYS A 838 19.68 -1.83 37.43
CA LYS A 838 18.70 -2.59 36.61
C LYS A 838 19.29 -2.98 35.24
N LYS A 839 19.91 -2.03 34.54
CA LYS A 839 20.54 -2.25 33.22
C LYS A 839 21.75 -3.19 33.28
N GLY A 840 22.58 -3.12 34.33
CA GLY A 840 23.72 -4.02 34.45
C GLY A 840 23.33 -5.44 34.84
N ARG A 841 22.31 -5.64 35.68
CA ARG A 841 21.71 -6.97 35.93
C ARG A 841 21.21 -7.61 34.65
N GLU A 842 20.46 -6.87 33.83
CA GLU A 842 19.97 -7.34 32.52
C GLU A 842 21.15 -7.71 31.60
N LYS A 843 22.18 -6.87 31.52
CA LYS A 843 23.35 -7.12 30.67
C LYS A 843 24.19 -8.32 31.13
N TYR A 844 24.39 -8.52 32.43
CA TYR A 844 25.08 -9.69 32.98
C TYR A 844 24.28 -10.96 32.82
N LYS A 845 22.96 -10.90 32.97
CA LYS A 845 22.06 -12.03 32.69
C LYS A 845 22.16 -12.44 31.22
N ASN A 846 22.12 -11.50 30.29
CA ASN A 846 22.25 -11.78 28.86
C ASN A 846 23.65 -12.34 28.49
N LEU A 847 24.70 -11.82 29.13
CA LEU A 847 26.07 -12.33 28.94
C LEU A 847 26.22 -13.76 29.47
N TYR A 848 25.69 -14.03 30.67
CA TYR A 848 25.65 -15.37 31.25
C TYR A 848 24.89 -16.34 30.33
N LEU A 849 23.70 -15.97 29.87
CA LEU A 849 22.90 -16.81 28.98
C LEU A 849 23.60 -17.09 27.65
N PHE A 850 24.31 -16.12 27.09
CA PHE A 850 25.06 -16.31 25.84
C PHE A 850 26.22 -17.31 25.97
N TYR A 851 27.00 -17.24 27.06
CA TYR A 851 28.17 -18.10 27.25
C TYR A 851 27.84 -19.43 27.94
N PHE A 852 26.97 -19.40 28.95
CA PHE A 852 26.72 -20.47 29.92
C PHE A 852 25.26 -20.91 30.01
N GLY A 853 24.34 -20.29 29.26
CA GLY A 853 22.92 -20.66 29.29
C GLY A 853 22.71 -22.13 28.93
N LYS A 854 21.81 -22.79 29.66
CA LYS A 854 21.38 -24.17 29.36
C LYS A 854 20.26 -24.16 28.31
N PRO A 855 20.12 -25.19 27.46
CA PRO A 855 19.06 -25.27 26.43
C PRO A 855 17.66 -24.90 26.95
N ASP A 856 17.27 -25.38 28.13
CA ASP A 856 15.97 -25.09 28.75
C ASP A 856 15.72 -23.59 29.02
N GLU A 857 16.77 -22.78 29.17
CA GLU A 857 16.65 -21.33 29.34
C GLU A 857 16.42 -20.59 28.03
N PHE A 858 16.80 -21.19 26.89
CA PHE A 858 16.51 -20.67 25.54
C PHE A 858 15.06 -20.97 25.17
N GLU A 859 14.59 -22.17 25.46
CA GLU A 859 13.21 -22.60 25.15
C GLU A 859 12.15 -21.76 25.87
N LYS A 860 12.45 -21.31 27.10
CA LYS A 860 11.58 -20.37 27.83
C LYS A 860 11.44 -19.01 27.15
N ARG A 861 12.39 -18.62 26.27
CA ARG A 861 12.49 -17.28 25.69
C ARG A 861 12.05 -17.21 24.23
N TRP A 862 12.19 -18.28 23.47
CA TRP A 862 11.67 -18.35 22.10
C TRP A 862 10.13 -18.31 22.06
N ARG A 863 9.42 -18.52 23.17
CA ARG A 863 7.96 -18.39 23.25
C ARG A 863 7.40 -17.04 22.78
N TYR A 864 8.23 -15.99 22.73
CA TYR A 864 7.84 -14.67 22.28
C TYR A 864 8.18 -14.39 20.79
N SER A 865 8.68 -15.37 20.02
CA SER A 865 9.23 -15.09 18.68
C SER A 865 8.24 -15.07 17.51
N VAL A 866 6.99 -15.55 17.58
CA VAL A 866 6.11 -15.55 16.38
C VAL A 866 4.61 -15.40 16.67
N ARG A 867 3.95 -14.61 15.80
CA ARG A 867 2.52 -14.56 15.50
C ARG A 867 2.31 -14.66 13.98
N GLY A 868 1.60 -15.66 13.45
CA GLY A 868 1.38 -15.87 12.00
C GLY A 868 -0.08 -15.68 11.58
N LEU A 869 -0.33 -14.81 10.59
CA LEU A 869 -1.54 -14.78 9.75
C LEU A 869 -1.01 -14.67 8.31
N GLN A 870 -1.44 -15.58 7.44
CA GLN A 870 -1.15 -15.52 6.00
C GLN A 870 -2.29 -14.80 5.28
N ASP A 871 -1.89 -13.87 4.41
CA ASP A 871 -2.65 -13.17 3.38
C ASP A 871 -3.69 -12.09 3.76
N GLY A 872 -3.44 -10.89 3.20
CA GLY A 872 -4.50 -10.10 2.57
C GLY A 872 -5.15 -8.94 3.34
N ALA A 873 -4.40 -7.91 3.74
CA ALA A 873 -4.93 -6.54 3.81
C ALA A 873 -3.80 -5.51 3.97
N HIS A 874 -3.85 -4.45 3.15
CA HIS A 874 -3.09 -3.22 3.36
C HIS A 874 -3.44 -2.59 4.71
N LEU A 875 -2.62 -2.80 5.74
CA LEU A 875 -2.68 -2.04 6.97
C LEU A 875 -1.26 -1.58 7.38
N SER A 876 -1.17 -0.27 7.61
CA SER A 876 -0.10 0.59 8.15
C SER A 876 1.26 0.01 8.57
N SER A 877 2.30 0.78 8.25
CA SER A 877 3.73 0.58 8.49
C SER A 877 4.20 0.60 9.96
N ASP A 878 3.33 0.68 10.96
CA ASP A 878 3.72 0.99 12.35
C ASP A 878 3.50 -0.14 13.38
N LEU A 879 3.15 -1.35 12.96
CA LEU A 879 3.00 -2.47 13.90
C LEU A 879 4.27 -3.34 13.98
N GLN A 880 5.16 -2.95 14.88
CA GLN A 880 6.36 -3.71 15.22
C GLN A 880 5.99 -4.94 16.08
N SER A 881 5.57 -6.03 15.43
CA SER A 881 5.45 -7.36 16.05
C SER A 881 6.83 -7.83 16.49
N PHE A 882 7.00 -8.11 17.79
CA PHE A 882 8.31 -8.16 18.44
C PHE A 882 9.15 -9.37 17.99
N MET A 883 10.41 -9.07 17.68
CA MET A 883 11.53 -9.90 17.19
C MET A 883 11.58 -10.15 15.69
N ASP A 884 10.54 -10.71 15.09
CA ASP A 884 10.73 -11.40 13.81
C ASP A 884 9.82 -10.90 12.68
N LYS A 885 9.22 -9.69 12.66
CA LYS A 885 8.41 -9.28 11.49
C LYS A 885 8.58 -7.86 10.96
N VAL A 886 8.54 -7.74 9.62
CA VAL A 886 8.35 -6.51 8.85
C VAL A 886 7.20 -6.79 7.87
N ASN A 887 6.13 -5.98 7.86
CA ASN A 887 4.97 -6.16 6.98
C ASN A 887 4.27 -7.53 7.05
N GLY A 888 4.26 -8.18 8.22
CA GLY A 888 3.61 -9.49 8.41
C GLY A 888 4.46 -10.72 8.06
N GLU A 889 5.64 -10.53 7.46
CA GLU A 889 6.57 -11.61 7.08
C GLU A 889 7.72 -11.75 8.09
N ASN A 890 8.31 -12.94 8.20
CA ASN A 890 9.44 -13.16 9.11
C ASN A 890 10.66 -12.29 8.71
N ALA A 891 11.16 -11.41 9.58
CA ALA A 891 12.19 -10.40 9.32
C ALA A 891 13.52 -11.00 8.87
N LEU A 892 13.89 -12.18 9.38
CA LEU A 892 15.06 -12.89 8.88
C LEU A 892 14.80 -13.41 7.46
N LEU A 893 13.69 -14.10 7.22
CA LEU A 893 13.35 -14.64 5.89
C LEU A 893 13.16 -13.53 4.83
N SER A 894 12.50 -12.44 5.19
CA SER A 894 12.33 -11.24 4.36
C SER A 894 13.68 -10.61 4.00
N SER A 895 14.60 -10.47 4.98
CA SER A 895 15.95 -9.96 4.68
C SER A 895 16.76 -10.84 3.72
N ILE A 896 16.49 -12.16 3.67
CA ILE A 896 17.09 -13.06 2.67
C ILE A 896 16.47 -12.85 1.29
N HIS A 897 15.13 -12.68 1.21
CA HIS A 897 14.45 -12.35 -0.04
C HIS A 897 14.90 -11.01 -0.63
N GLU A 898 15.13 -10.00 0.21
CA GLU A 898 15.64 -8.67 -0.17
C GLU A 898 17.16 -8.66 -0.43
N ILE A 899 17.87 -9.77 -0.15
CA ILE A 899 19.34 -9.89 -0.25
C ILE A 899 20.05 -8.84 0.63
N ASN A 900 19.46 -8.50 1.78
CA ASN A 900 19.94 -7.44 2.67
C ASN A 900 20.68 -8.02 3.89
N LYS A 901 22.01 -8.12 3.74
CA LYS A 901 22.91 -8.61 4.81
C LYS A 901 22.82 -7.77 6.09
N THR A 902 22.62 -6.46 5.99
CA THR A 902 22.56 -5.56 7.15
C THR A 902 21.33 -5.85 7.99
N ASN A 903 20.15 -5.93 7.36
CA ASN A 903 18.90 -6.26 8.04
C ASN A 903 18.94 -7.67 8.62
N MET A 904 19.49 -8.64 7.88
CA MET A 904 19.74 -10.01 8.37
C MET A 904 20.61 -9.99 9.64
N LEU A 905 21.72 -9.26 9.65
CA LEU A 905 22.59 -9.17 10.83
C LEU A 905 21.92 -8.45 12.02
N ILE A 906 21.05 -7.47 11.76
CA ILE A 906 20.25 -6.81 12.82
C ILE A 906 19.27 -7.81 13.44
N ALA A 907 18.55 -8.58 12.62
CA ALA A 907 17.65 -9.62 13.08
C ALA A 907 18.40 -10.68 13.91
N LEU A 908 19.50 -11.21 13.38
CA LEU A 908 20.35 -12.16 14.10
C LEU A 908 20.94 -11.57 15.40
N LYS A 909 21.19 -10.26 15.46
CA LYS A 909 21.63 -9.58 16.68
C LYS A 909 20.52 -9.45 17.72
N ARG A 910 19.25 -9.44 17.34
CA ARG A 910 18.13 -9.44 18.28
C ARG A 910 17.82 -10.85 18.81
N GLY A 911 18.38 -11.89 18.19
CA GLY A 911 18.20 -13.28 18.63
C GLY A 911 16.95 -13.94 18.04
N VAL A 912 16.53 -13.49 16.85
CA VAL A 912 15.53 -14.14 15.99
C VAL A 912 15.84 -15.63 15.83
N TYR A 913 14.81 -16.48 15.79
CA TYR A 913 15.00 -17.91 15.59
C TYR A 913 15.50 -18.19 14.16
N ILE A 914 16.76 -18.61 14.04
CA ILE A 914 17.48 -18.69 12.77
C ILE A 914 17.00 -19.80 11.82
N ASN A 915 16.33 -20.82 12.39
CA ASN A 915 15.91 -22.03 11.68
C ASN A 915 14.42 -22.02 11.31
N ALA A 916 13.76 -20.86 11.35
CA ALA A 916 12.36 -20.74 10.95
C ALA A 916 12.16 -21.11 9.48
N TYR A 917 11.04 -21.78 9.19
CA TYR A 917 10.61 -22.15 7.85
C TYR A 917 9.71 -21.07 7.23
N ASN A 918 9.87 -20.83 5.93
CA ASN A 918 8.98 -19.98 5.16
C ASN A 918 7.74 -20.77 4.69
N LYS A 919 6.81 -20.08 4.00
CA LYS A 919 5.59 -20.67 3.43
C LYS A 919 5.83 -21.77 2.39
N PHE A 920 7.05 -21.91 1.90
CA PHE A 920 7.45 -22.97 0.96
C PHE A 920 8.21 -24.09 1.66
N GLY A 921 8.18 -24.14 3.00
CA GLY A 921 8.90 -25.15 3.77
C GLY A 921 10.41 -25.03 3.71
N ASN A 922 10.98 -23.85 3.40
CA ASN A 922 12.42 -23.62 3.32
C ASN A 922 12.89 -22.72 4.48
N THR A 923 14.03 -23.05 5.10
CA THR A 923 14.68 -22.15 6.07
C THR A 923 15.42 -21.01 5.38
N ALA A 924 15.84 -20.00 6.15
CA ALA A 924 16.67 -18.89 5.63
C ALA A 924 17.93 -19.40 4.88
N LEU A 925 18.54 -20.48 5.38
CA LEU A 925 19.73 -21.07 4.77
C LEU A 925 19.43 -21.80 3.45
N HIS A 926 18.28 -22.47 3.34
CA HIS A 926 17.81 -23.06 2.08
C HIS A 926 17.63 -21.98 1.01
N SER A 927 16.91 -20.90 1.34
CA SER A 927 16.62 -19.80 0.42
C SER A 927 17.89 -19.07 -0.03
N ALA A 928 18.81 -18.78 0.89
CA ALA A 928 20.09 -18.14 0.56
C ALA A 928 20.97 -19.02 -0.34
N THR A 929 20.92 -20.34 -0.15
CA THR A 929 21.66 -21.31 -0.99
C THR A 929 21.03 -21.42 -2.38
N LYS A 930 19.71 -21.57 -2.47
CA LYS A 930 18.97 -21.61 -3.75
C LYS A 930 19.14 -20.31 -4.55
N GLY A 931 19.25 -19.17 -3.88
CA GLY A 931 19.47 -17.86 -4.52
C GLY A 931 20.90 -17.61 -5.02
N GLY A 932 21.88 -18.41 -4.57
CA GLY A 932 23.28 -18.22 -4.94
C GLY A 932 23.93 -17.01 -4.22
N HIS A 933 23.69 -16.86 -2.91
CA HIS A 933 24.21 -15.75 -2.09
C HIS A 933 25.27 -16.21 -1.04
N PRO A 934 26.56 -16.36 -1.43
CA PRO A 934 27.63 -16.86 -0.56
C PRO A 934 27.77 -16.10 0.76
N GLU A 935 27.65 -14.77 0.73
CA GLU A 935 27.82 -13.94 1.92
C GLU A 935 26.74 -14.15 2.98
N LEU A 936 25.50 -14.39 2.54
CA LEU A 936 24.38 -14.67 3.44
C LEU A 936 24.53 -16.08 4.02
N VAL A 937 24.92 -17.06 3.19
CA VAL A 937 25.19 -18.44 3.61
C VAL A 937 26.31 -18.49 4.67
N ASP A 938 27.45 -17.81 4.43
CA ASP A 938 28.56 -17.75 5.40
C ASP A 938 28.13 -17.11 6.72
N ALA A 939 27.37 -16.01 6.67
CA ALA A 939 26.88 -15.32 7.86
C ALA A 939 25.88 -16.18 8.66
N LEU A 940 24.89 -16.78 8.00
CA LEU A 940 23.88 -17.63 8.64
C LEU A 940 24.54 -18.83 9.35
N ILE A 941 25.48 -19.53 8.69
CA ILE A 941 26.20 -20.66 9.30
C ILE A 941 26.99 -20.21 10.53
N ARG A 942 27.71 -19.08 10.46
CA ARG A 942 28.47 -18.53 11.61
C ARG A 942 27.58 -18.13 12.78
N HIS A 943 26.31 -17.83 12.52
CA HIS A 943 25.31 -17.50 13.53
C HIS A 943 24.50 -18.71 14.03
N GLY A 944 24.88 -19.93 13.64
CA GLY A 944 24.29 -21.17 14.17
C GLY A 944 23.15 -21.75 13.34
N ALA A 945 22.98 -21.33 12.08
CA ALA A 945 21.97 -21.93 11.20
C ALA A 945 22.25 -23.43 11.03
N ASP A 946 21.22 -24.25 11.23
CA ASP A 946 21.34 -25.69 11.11
C ASP A 946 21.32 -26.09 9.62
N ARG A 947 22.33 -26.88 9.25
CA ARG A 947 22.57 -27.33 7.88
C ARG A 947 22.01 -28.73 7.63
N THR A 948 21.47 -29.36 8.67
CA THR A 948 20.92 -30.72 8.62
C THR A 948 19.41 -30.73 8.47
N LEU A 949 18.76 -29.56 8.64
CA LEU A 949 17.31 -29.43 8.50
C LEU A 949 16.89 -29.75 7.07
N LEU A 950 15.82 -30.53 6.95
CA LEU A 950 15.20 -30.84 5.67
C LEU A 950 14.07 -29.86 5.41
N ASN A 951 13.93 -29.42 4.16
CA ASN A 951 12.74 -28.75 3.67
C ASN A 951 11.62 -29.76 3.34
N VAL A 952 10.48 -29.26 2.85
CA VAL A 952 9.33 -30.10 2.44
C VAL A 952 9.61 -30.99 1.21
N GLU A 953 10.71 -30.76 0.49
CA GLU A 953 11.22 -31.63 -0.58
C GLU A 953 12.21 -32.68 -0.05
N ASN A 954 12.36 -32.81 1.28
CA ASN A 954 13.35 -33.66 1.95
C ASN A 954 14.81 -33.37 1.55
N ARG A 955 15.12 -32.11 1.22
CA ARG A 955 16.46 -31.65 0.87
C ARG A 955 17.07 -30.82 2.00
N THR A 956 18.37 -31.00 2.21
CA THR A 956 19.18 -30.12 3.06
C THR A 956 19.48 -28.80 2.34
N PRO A 957 19.91 -27.73 3.05
CA PRO A 957 20.29 -26.47 2.43
C PRO A 957 21.40 -26.63 1.38
N GLU A 958 22.38 -27.52 1.62
CA GLU A 958 23.48 -27.77 0.67
C GLU A 958 22.99 -28.42 -0.62
N GLN A 959 21.97 -29.29 -0.54
CA GLN A 959 21.35 -29.93 -1.71
C GLN A 959 20.48 -28.97 -2.54
N MET A 960 20.23 -27.74 -2.07
CA MET A 960 19.54 -26.71 -2.85
C MET A 960 20.41 -26.09 -3.96
N ILE A 961 21.69 -26.47 -4.05
CA ILE A 961 22.57 -26.07 -5.16
C ILE A 961 22.12 -26.80 -6.43
N PRO A 962 21.77 -26.09 -7.53
CA PRO A 962 21.25 -26.73 -8.72
C PRO A 962 22.24 -27.72 -9.37
N PHE A 963 21.74 -28.85 -9.87
CA PHE A 963 22.55 -29.81 -10.61
C PHE A 963 23.05 -29.21 -11.93
N LYS A 964 24.32 -29.43 -12.30
CA LYS A 964 24.95 -28.84 -13.51
C LYS A 964 24.79 -27.32 -13.61
N PHE A 965 24.88 -26.61 -12.48
CA PHE A 965 24.72 -25.15 -12.44
C PHE A 965 25.70 -24.40 -13.37
N GLN A 966 26.86 -24.97 -13.70
CA GLN A 966 27.79 -24.37 -14.67
C GLN A 966 27.18 -24.22 -16.08
N ILE A 967 26.26 -25.11 -16.45
CA ILE A 967 25.60 -25.12 -17.76
C ILE A 967 24.27 -24.35 -17.68
N LEU A 968 23.48 -24.61 -16.63
CA LEU A 968 22.14 -24.05 -16.50
C LEU A 968 22.14 -22.60 -16.00
N TYR A 969 23.15 -22.20 -15.23
CA TYR A 969 23.26 -20.87 -14.61
C TYR A 969 24.69 -20.32 -14.69
N PRO A 970 25.25 -20.11 -15.90
CA PRO A 970 26.66 -19.74 -16.08
C PRO A 970 27.05 -18.45 -15.36
N GLU A 971 26.16 -17.44 -15.31
CA GLU A 971 26.40 -16.17 -14.61
C GLU A 971 26.49 -16.30 -13.08
N ARG A 972 25.99 -17.40 -12.50
CA ARG A 972 25.99 -17.65 -11.05
C ARG A 972 26.95 -18.77 -10.65
N ALA A 973 27.66 -19.36 -11.60
CA ALA A 973 28.50 -20.53 -11.36
C ALA A 973 29.57 -20.29 -10.28
N GLU A 974 30.29 -19.17 -10.38
CA GLU A 974 31.31 -18.78 -9.38
C GLU A 974 30.70 -18.67 -7.96
N ARG A 975 29.49 -18.13 -7.84
CA ARG A 975 28.81 -17.98 -6.55
C ARG A 975 28.41 -19.33 -5.96
N TYR A 976 27.91 -20.26 -6.77
CA TYR A 976 27.60 -21.62 -6.29
C TYR A 976 28.86 -22.40 -5.88
N GLU A 977 29.98 -22.22 -6.59
CA GLU A 977 31.27 -22.80 -6.18
C GLU A 977 31.77 -22.24 -4.85
N GLN A 978 31.64 -20.92 -4.64
CA GLN A 978 31.95 -20.30 -3.35
C GLN A 978 31.07 -20.86 -2.22
N ILE A 979 29.78 -21.08 -2.46
CA ILE A 979 28.87 -21.71 -1.50
C ILE A 979 29.28 -23.14 -1.18
N GLN A 980 29.64 -23.96 -2.16
CA GLN A 980 30.16 -25.31 -1.92
C GLN A 980 31.42 -25.27 -1.03
N ASN A 981 32.32 -24.33 -1.27
CA ASN A 981 33.51 -24.15 -0.44
C ASN A 981 33.17 -23.71 1.00
N ILE A 982 32.14 -22.87 1.18
CA ILE A 982 31.63 -22.48 2.50
C ILE A 982 31.09 -23.70 3.27
N TYR A 983 30.27 -24.53 2.63
CA TYR A 983 29.74 -25.76 3.27
C TYR A 983 30.87 -26.72 3.67
N LYS A 984 31.85 -26.96 2.78
CA LYS A 984 33.06 -27.75 3.08
C LYS A 984 33.85 -27.18 4.25
N LYS A 985 34.10 -25.85 4.26
CA LYS A 985 34.85 -25.15 5.32
C LYS A 985 34.23 -25.33 6.71
N TYR A 986 32.89 -25.34 6.79
CA TYR A 986 32.18 -25.44 8.07
C TYR A 986 31.66 -26.85 8.38
N GLN A 987 31.86 -27.86 7.53
CA GLN A 987 31.28 -29.21 7.64
C GLN A 987 31.37 -29.80 9.07
N LYS A 988 32.51 -29.65 9.74
CA LYS A 988 32.76 -30.16 11.11
C LYS A 988 32.65 -29.11 12.22
N LYS A 989 32.19 -27.90 11.92
CA LYS A 989 32.08 -26.79 12.88
C LYS A 989 30.63 -26.59 13.30
N LYS A 990 30.41 -26.39 14.60
CA LYS A 990 29.11 -26.02 15.18
C LYS A 990 29.21 -24.61 15.75
N TYR A 991 28.18 -23.80 15.49
CA TYR A 991 28.08 -22.42 15.98
C TYR A 991 26.88 -22.31 16.92
N LYS A 992 27.02 -21.55 18.01
CA LYS A 992 25.93 -21.33 18.96
C LYS A 992 24.93 -20.31 18.42
N ILE A 993 23.65 -20.59 18.59
CA ILE A 993 22.55 -19.67 18.27
C ILE A 993 22.49 -18.59 19.36
N ARG A 994 22.14 -17.35 18.97
CA ARG A 994 22.00 -16.23 19.92
C ARG A 994 20.69 -16.33 20.71
N VAL A 995 20.74 -16.02 22.00
CA VAL A 995 19.56 -15.92 22.87
C VAL A 995 18.70 -14.71 22.46
N PRO A 996 17.37 -14.84 22.36
CA PRO A 996 16.46 -13.70 22.20
C PRO A 996 16.58 -12.68 23.32
N GLU A 997 16.35 -11.41 22.98
CA GLU A 997 16.22 -10.36 23.99
C GLU A 997 15.01 -10.59 24.91
N VAL A 998 15.05 -10.01 26.12
CA VAL A 998 13.94 -10.13 27.08
C VAL A 998 12.70 -9.45 26.50
N PHE A 999 11.56 -10.14 26.50
CA PHE A 999 10.28 -9.57 26.07
C PHE A 999 9.90 -8.39 26.98
N PRO A 1000 9.82 -7.16 26.45
CA PRO A 1000 9.58 -5.98 27.27
C PRO A 1000 8.15 -5.97 27.79
N LEU A 1001 7.97 -5.62 29.07
CA LEU A 1001 6.66 -5.59 29.72
C LEU A 1001 5.65 -4.71 28.97
N THR A 1002 6.09 -3.61 28.37
CA THR A 1002 5.24 -2.70 27.59
C THR A 1002 4.60 -3.35 26.36
N SER A 1003 5.14 -4.47 25.89
CA SER A 1003 4.62 -5.23 24.75
C SER A 1003 3.62 -6.30 25.16
N TYR A 1004 3.38 -6.53 26.45
CA TYR A 1004 2.34 -7.44 26.92
C TYR A 1004 0.97 -6.85 26.53
N ARG A 1005 0.13 -7.73 25.99
CA ARG A 1005 -1.29 -7.54 25.72
C ARG A 1005 -2.00 -8.78 26.26
N ILE A 1006 -2.56 -8.66 27.46
CA ILE A 1006 -3.15 -9.74 28.23
C ILE A 1006 -4.66 -9.63 28.08
N TRP A 1007 -5.28 -10.64 27.49
CA TRP A 1007 -6.72 -10.80 27.48
C TRP A 1007 -7.12 -11.83 28.54
N ILE A 1008 -8.23 -11.56 29.22
CA ILE A 1008 -8.74 -12.37 30.32
C ILE A 1008 -10.09 -12.91 29.89
N GLU A 1009 -10.26 -14.23 29.98
CA GLU A 1009 -11.49 -14.91 29.59
C GLU A 1009 -12.68 -14.58 30.51
N ASP A 1010 -13.86 -14.37 29.92
CA ASP A 1010 -15.11 -14.00 30.62
C ASP A 1010 -15.57 -14.98 31.71
N ARG A 1011 -15.07 -16.23 31.75
CA ARG A 1011 -15.43 -17.22 32.81
C ARG A 1011 -14.67 -17.01 34.11
N THR A 1012 -13.62 -16.18 34.09
CA THR A 1012 -12.83 -15.82 35.29
C THR A 1012 -13.67 -14.98 36.26
N ASP A 1013 -13.27 -14.92 37.53
CA ASP A 1013 -13.98 -14.12 38.53
C ASP A 1013 -13.84 -12.62 38.25
N ASP A 1014 -14.96 -11.92 38.04
CA ASP A 1014 -14.98 -10.49 37.70
C ASP A 1014 -14.23 -9.63 38.72
N LYS A 1015 -14.27 -9.98 40.01
CA LYS A 1015 -13.59 -9.22 41.05
C LYS A 1015 -12.08 -9.41 40.96
N LEU A 1016 -11.60 -10.63 40.75
CA LEU A 1016 -10.20 -10.93 40.50
C LEU A 1016 -9.70 -10.24 39.22
N THR A 1017 -10.48 -10.29 38.14
CA THR A 1017 -10.18 -9.66 36.85
C THR A 1017 -10.02 -8.16 37.00
N ASN A 1018 -10.98 -7.50 37.65
CA ASN A 1018 -10.90 -6.06 37.92
C ASN A 1018 -9.67 -5.70 38.77
N GLN A 1019 -9.38 -6.48 39.83
CA GLN A 1019 -8.19 -6.25 40.65
C GLN A 1019 -6.88 -6.42 39.87
N PHE A 1020 -6.80 -7.41 38.99
CA PHE A 1020 -5.63 -7.62 38.15
C PHE A 1020 -5.47 -6.49 37.12
N MET A 1021 -6.57 -6.07 36.48
CA MET A 1021 -6.59 -4.96 35.54
C MET A 1021 -6.24 -3.62 36.19
N ASP A 1022 -6.65 -3.37 37.43
CA ASP A 1022 -6.26 -2.16 38.17
C ASP A 1022 -4.73 -2.10 38.41
N VAL A 1023 -4.10 -3.26 38.64
CA VAL A 1023 -2.65 -3.34 38.86
C VAL A 1023 -1.87 -3.25 37.54
N PHE A 1024 -2.40 -3.83 36.45
CA PHE A 1024 -1.72 -3.99 35.16
C PHE A 1024 -2.42 -3.31 33.98
N GLN A 1025 -3.08 -2.17 34.23
CA GLN A 1025 -3.96 -1.49 33.27
C GLN A 1025 -3.32 -1.23 31.89
N SER A 1026 -2.02 -0.91 31.86
CA SER A 1026 -1.31 -0.57 30.61
C SER A 1026 -1.00 -1.76 29.69
N ILE A 1027 -1.24 -3.00 30.16
CA ILE A 1027 -0.93 -4.22 29.42
C ILE A 1027 -2.12 -5.19 29.32
N THR A 1028 -3.25 -4.90 29.97
CA THR A 1028 -4.48 -5.71 29.92
C THR A 1028 -5.51 -5.15 28.92
N SER A 1029 -6.28 -6.02 28.29
CA SER A 1029 -7.36 -5.68 27.35
C SER A 1029 -8.64 -6.45 27.72
N ILE A 1030 -9.79 -5.76 27.61
CA ILE A 1030 -11.12 -6.35 27.84
C ILE A 1030 -11.51 -7.23 26.65
N GLU A 1031 -11.10 -6.85 25.44
CA GLU A 1031 -11.40 -7.61 24.22
C GLU A 1031 -10.18 -8.36 23.71
N ALA A 1032 -10.41 -9.56 23.21
CA ALA A 1032 -9.40 -10.33 22.51
C ALA A 1032 -9.17 -9.70 21.14
N SER A 1033 -7.92 -9.36 20.83
CA SER A 1033 -7.56 -8.79 19.54
C SER A 1033 -6.54 -9.67 18.84
N ALA A 1034 -6.34 -9.36 17.57
CA ALA A 1034 -5.14 -9.71 16.86
C ALA A 1034 -3.88 -9.61 17.75
N LEU A 1035 -3.67 -8.50 18.44
CA LEU A 1035 -2.43 -8.22 19.16
C LEU A 1035 -2.30 -8.91 20.53
N THR A 1036 -3.26 -9.75 20.91
CA THR A 1036 -3.23 -10.47 22.18
C THR A 1036 -2.03 -11.40 22.25
N THR A 1037 -1.18 -11.16 23.26
CA THR A 1037 0.04 -11.94 23.53
C THR A 1037 -0.22 -13.07 24.53
N HIS A 1038 -1.05 -12.81 25.53
CA HIS A 1038 -1.36 -13.74 26.61
C HIS A 1038 -2.86 -13.87 26.76
N CYS A 1039 -3.33 -15.10 26.95
CA CYS A 1039 -4.73 -15.41 27.24
C CYS A 1039 -4.78 -16.05 28.63
N VAL A 1040 -5.43 -15.38 29.58
CA VAL A 1040 -5.70 -15.96 30.89
C VAL A 1040 -7.01 -16.73 30.80
N MET A 1041 -6.94 -18.03 31.08
CA MET A 1041 -8.09 -18.93 31.00
C MET A 1041 -8.38 -19.61 32.33
N LYS A 1042 -9.66 -19.90 32.54
CA LYS A 1042 -10.12 -20.64 33.72
C LYS A 1042 -9.78 -22.13 33.59
N THR A 1043 -9.23 -22.69 34.66
CA THR A 1043 -8.86 -24.10 34.75
C THR A 1043 -9.56 -24.80 35.91
N ASP A 1044 -9.58 -26.13 35.89
CA ASP A 1044 -9.98 -26.92 37.05
C ASP A 1044 -8.91 -26.90 38.15
N GLU A 1045 -9.17 -27.60 39.27
CA GLU A 1045 -8.25 -27.71 40.41
C GLU A 1045 -6.90 -28.36 40.07
N ASN A 1046 -6.84 -29.12 38.97
CA ASN A 1046 -5.63 -29.75 38.46
C ASN A 1046 -4.88 -28.88 37.44
N GLY A 1047 -5.41 -27.68 37.12
CA GLY A 1047 -4.85 -26.77 36.14
C GLY A 1047 -5.09 -27.18 34.68
N VAL A 1048 -6.10 -27.99 34.42
CA VAL A 1048 -6.55 -28.41 33.08
C VAL A 1048 -7.61 -27.43 32.56
N LEU A 1049 -7.49 -27.02 31.29
CA LEU A 1049 -8.52 -26.22 30.63
C LEU A 1049 -9.68 -27.13 30.20
N VAL A 1050 -10.84 -26.98 30.83
CA VAL A 1050 -12.06 -27.74 30.44
C VAL A 1050 -12.96 -26.83 29.60
N THR A 1051 -13.10 -27.15 28.31
CA THR A 1051 -13.93 -26.36 27.38
C THR A 1051 -14.34 -27.15 26.15
N ASP A 1052 -15.60 -26.97 25.74
CA ASP A 1052 -16.13 -27.44 24.45
C ASP A 1052 -16.30 -26.28 23.44
N ASN A 1053 -15.89 -25.07 23.80
CA ASN A 1053 -16.03 -23.88 22.97
C ASN A 1053 -14.85 -23.77 21.98
N THR A 1054 -15.13 -24.00 20.69
CA THR A 1054 -14.16 -23.92 19.60
C THR A 1054 -13.46 -22.57 19.51
N ASN A 1055 -14.13 -21.46 19.86
CA ASN A 1055 -13.53 -20.12 19.84
C ASN A 1055 -12.49 -19.93 20.96
N LEU A 1056 -12.62 -20.65 22.09
CA LEU A 1056 -11.59 -20.65 23.13
C LEU A 1056 -10.42 -21.53 22.73
N LEU A 1057 -10.70 -22.70 22.14
CA LEU A 1057 -9.67 -23.61 21.64
C LEU A 1057 -8.82 -23.00 20.53
N PHE A 1058 -9.40 -22.11 19.70
CA PHE A 1058 -8.69 -21.37 18.67
C PHE A 1058 -7.38 -20.71 19.18
N TRP A 1059 -7.38 -20.19 20.41
CA TRP A 1059 -6.21 -19.53 20.99
C TRP A 1059 -5.03 -20.49 21.23
N ILE A 1060 -5.29 -21.79 21.42
CA ILE A 1060 -4.24 -22.82 21.53
C ILE A 1060 -3.45 -22.91 20.23
N PHE A 1061 -4.18 -22.85 19.10
CA PHE A 1061 -3.63 -22.98 17.77
C PHE A 1061 -2.98 -21.69 17.25
N ASN A 1062 -3.40 -20.53 17.78
CA ASN A 1062 -2.98 -19.21 17.31
C ASN A 1062 -1.63 -18.72 17.86
N GLY A 1063 -0.93 -19.54 18.66
CA GLY A 1063 0.41 -19.20 19.20
C GLY A 1063 0.40 -18.18 20.34
N SER A 1064 -0.76 -17.87 20.93
CA SER A 1064 -0.84 -17.04 22.13
C SER A 1064 -0.33 -17.80 23.36
N ILE A 1065 0.22 -17.08 24.33
CA ILE A 1065 0.69 -17.68 25.58
C ILE A 1065 -0.52 -17.89 26.50
N ILE A 1066 -0.91 -19.15 26.69
CA ILE A 1066 -2.08 -19.49 27.49
C ILE A 1066 -1.66 -19.83 28.91
N VAL A 1067 -2.24 -19.10 29.86
CA VAL A 1067 -1.89 -19.19 31.29
C VAL A 1067 -3.12 -19.42 32.16
N LYS A 1068 -2.89 -20.07 33.29
CA LYS A 1068 -3.89 -20.36 34.34
C LYS A 1068 -4.30 -19.07 35.06
N GLU A 1069 -5.54 -19.02 35.54
CA GLU A 1069 -6.04 -17.91 36.39
C GLU A 1069 -5.21 -17.67 37.66
N GLN A 1070 -4.55 -18.72 38.19
CA GLN A 1070 -3.62 -18.62 39.34
C GLN A 1070 -2.50 -17.59 39.09
N TRP A 1071 -2.11 -17.37 37.83
CA TRP A 1071 -1.12 -16.36 37.48
C TRP A 1071 -1.57 -14.95 37.88
N MET A 1072 -2.86 -14.63 37.72
CA MET A 1072 -3.39 -13.32 38.12
C MET A 1072 -3.34 -13.16 39.62
N ILE A 1073 -3.76 -14.20 40.37
CA ILE A 1073 -3.75 -14.21 41.83
C ILE A 1073 -2.34 -13.96 42.36
N ASP A 1074 -1.36 -14.70 41.86
CA ASP A 1074 0.02 -14.61 42.30
C ASP A 1074 0.66 -13.27 41.89
N CYS A 1075 0.32 -12.74 40.71
CA CYS A 1075 0.83 -11.44 40.25
C CYS A 1075 0.25 -10.26 41.04
N ILE A 1076 -0.99 -10.36 41.53
CA ILE A 1076 -1.56 -9.36 42.45
C ILE A 1076 -0.78 -9.34 43.77
N GLN A 1077 -0.35 -10.51 44.27
CA GLN A 1077 0.44 -10.64 45.49
C GLN A 1077 1.91 -10.20 45.31
N ASP A 1078 2.55 -10.60 44.20
CA ASP A 1078 3.90 -10.18 43.81
C ASP A 1078 3.96 -9.83 42.31
N GLN A 1079 3.97 -8.53 42.02
CA GLN A 1079 4.01 -8.00 40.66
C GLN A 1079 5.24 -8.46 39.86
N LYS A 1080 6.32 -8.95 40.50
CA LYS A 1080 7.50 -9.49 39.79
C LYS A 1080 7.22 -10.81 39.08
N LEU A 1081 6.14 -11.51 39.43
CA LEU A 1081 5.75 -12.78 38.83
C LEU A 1081 5.14 -12.62 37.43
N ILE A 1082 4.84 -11.40 37.00
CA ILE A 1082 4.34 -11.11 35.64
C ILE A 1082 5.33 -11.56 34.54
N GLN A 1083 6.64 -11.58 34.82
CA GLN A 1083 7.67 -12.08 33.90
C GLN A 1083 7.96 -13.58 34.04
N GLN A 1084 7.16 -14.29 34.84
CA GLN A 1084 7.30 -15.71 35.13
C GLN A 1084 6.06 -16.50 34.67
N ASP A 1085 5.37 -15.99 33.65
CA ASP A 1085 4.28 -16.63 32.91
C ASP A 1085 4.53 -18.12 32.60
N PHE A 1086 5.78 -18.49 32.28
CA PHE A 1086 6.19 -19.86 31.96
C PHE A 1086 5.91 -20.87 33.07
N LYS A 1087 5.72 -20.44 34.32
CA LYS A 1087 5.34 -21.30 35.46
C LYS A 1087 3.84 -21.61 35.52
N TYR A 1088 3.03 -20.83 34.80
CA TYR A 1088 1.57 -20.85 34.88
C TYR A 1088 0.92 -21.29 33.58
N LEU A 1089 1.68 -21.90 32.67
CA LEU A 1089 1.15 -22.34 31.39
C LEU A 1089 0.10 -23.43 31.56
N ILE A 1090 -0.89 -23.40 30.68
CA ILE A 1090 -1.83 -24.50 30.53
C ILE A 1090 -1.16 -25.57 29.66
N GLU A 1091 -0.97 -26.76 30.22
CA GLU A 1091 -0.31 -27.88 29.54
C GLU A 1091 -1.31 -28.85 28.92
N LYS A 1092 -2.52 -28.93 29.49
CA LYS A 1092 -3.55 -29.90 29.12
C LYS A 1092 -4.90 -29.24 28.92
N VAL A 1093 -5.66 -29.77 27.98
CA VAL A 1093 -7.02 -29.35 27.67
C VAL A 1093 -7.93 -30.58 27.60
N GLN A 1094 -9.12 -30.48 28.18
CA GLN A 1094 -10.16 -31.48 28.07
C GLN A 1094 -11.26 -30.96 27.14
N PHE A 1095 -11.46 -31.66 26.03
CA PHE A 1095 -12.46 -31.36 25.01
C PHE A 1095 -13.34 -32.59 24.79
N LYS A 1096 -14.67 -32.44 24.88
CA LYS A 1096 -15.66 -33.52 24.75
C LYS A 1096 -15.36 -34.74 25.64
N GLY A 1097 -14.85 -34.49 26.84
CA GLY A 1097 -14.51 -35.53 27.81
C GLY A 1097 -13.17 -36.24 27.57
N VAL A 1098 -12.42 -35.88 26.52
CA VAL A 1098 -11.09 -36.45 26.22
C VAL A 1098 -10.00 -35.45 26.61
N LEU A 1099 -8.96 -35.93 27.30
CA LEU A 1099 -7.82 -35.13 27.75
C LEU A 1099 -6.69 -35.16 26.70
N TYR A 1100 -6.18 -33.97 26.35
CA TYR A 1100 -5.07 -33.77 25.41
C TYR A 1100 -3.95 -32.98 26.09
N ASP A 1101 -2.68 -33.34 25.84
CA ASP A 1101 -1.49 -32.78 26.51
C ASP A 1101 -0.50 -32.10 25.54
N ASN A 1102 -0.93 -31.82 24.30
CA ASN A 1102 -0.08 -31.19 23.27
C ASN A 1102 -0.20 -29.66 23.19
N VAL A 1103 -0.83 -29.00 24.17
CA VAL A 1103 -1.06 -27.54 24.16
C VAL A 1103 0.26 -26.78 23.97
N LEU A 1104 1.31 -27.17 24.71
CA LEU A 1104 2.60 -26.50 24.62
C LEU A 1104 3.32 -26.73 23.29
N GLN A 1105 3.09 -27.87 22.64
CA GLN A 1105 3.72 -28.16 21.34
C GLN A 1105 3.20 -27.22 20.24
N TRP A 1106 1.94 -26.80 20.32
CA TRP A 1106 1.38 -25.79 19.42
C TRP A 1106 2.06 -24.44 19.60
N SER A 1107 2.13 -23.94 20.84
CA SER A 1107 2.80 -22.68 21.15
C SER A 1107 4.27 -22.71 20.71
N GLU A 1108 4.98 -23.82 20.93
CA GLU A 1108 6.39 -23.97 20.55
C GLU A 1108 6.59 -24.00 19.02
N ALA A 1109 5.79 -24.78 18.29
CA ALA A 1109 5.88 -24.88 16.84
C ALA A 1109 5.60 -23.53 16.16
N MET A 1110 4.58 -22.82 16.66
CA MET A 1110 4.23 -21.47 16.20
C MET A 1110 5.39 -20.51 16.49
N ALA A 1111 5.86 -20.47 17.73
CA ALA A 1111 6.97 -19.62 18.18
C ALA A 1111 8.26 -19.82 17.38
N LYS A 1112 8.58 -21.05 16.96
CA LYS A 1112 9.78 -21.37 16.17
C LYS A 1112 9.58 -21.25 14.66
N GLY A 1113 8.36 -20.99 14.20
CA GLY A 1113 8.04 -20.95 12.77
C GLY A 1113 8.33 -22.29 12.09
N ASP A 1114 7.86 -23.39 12.70
CA ASP A 1114 7.93 -24.72 12.08
C ASP A 1114 7.09 -24.78 10.80
N VAL A 1115 7.35 -25.80 9.97
CA VAL A 1115 6.49 -26.07 8.80
C VAL A 1115 5.04 -26.20 9.26
N PRO A 1116 4.09 -25.45 8.65
CA PRO A 1116 2.70 -25.45 9.09
C PRO A 1116 2.08 -26.85 9.13
N TYR A 1117 1.27 -27.12 10.16
CA TYR A 1117 0.76 -28.46 10.43
C TYR A 1117 -0.08 -29.02 9.27
N LEU A 1118 -0.90 -28.18 8.63
CA LEU A 1118 -1.75 -28.54 7.51
C LEU A 1118 -1.10 -28.26 6.14
N TYR A 1119 0.24 -28.16 6.09
CA TYR A 1119 0.96 -27.88 4.84
C TYR A 1119 0.67 -28.95 3.77
N GLY A 1120 0.09 -28.51 2.65
CA GLY A 1120 -0.31 -29.39 1.53
C GLY A 1120 -1.67 -30.07 1.72
N VAL A 1121 -2.43 -29.72 2.76
CA VAL A 1121 -3.80 -30.17 2.97
C VAL A 1121 -4.77 -29.23 2.25
N GLN A 1122 -5.74 -29.78 1.53
CA GLN A 1122 -6.86 -29.02 1.00
C GLN A 1122 -8.14 -29.44 1.71
N VAL A 1123 -8.87 -28.46 2.24
CA VAL A 1123 -10.03 -28.70 3.07
C VAL A 1123 -11.28 -28.29 2.33
N ALA A 1124 -12.27 -29.18 2.24
CA ALA A 1124 -13.61 -28.89 1.76
C ALA A 1124 -14.61 -29.03 2.90
N ILE A 1125 -15.63 -28.16 2.92
CA ILE A 1125 -16.68 -28.21 3.94
C ILE A 1125 -17.96 -28.74 3.29
N ALA A 1126 -18.39 -29.91 3.74
CA ALA A 1126 -19.60 -30.61 3.33
C ALA A 1126 -20.61 -30.64 4.50
N MET A 1127 -21.02 -29.45 4.94
CA MET A 1127 -21.98 -29.23 6.03
C MET A 1127 -23.13 -28.36 5.54
N LYS A 1128 -24.37 -28.63 5.96
CA LYS A 1128 -25.53 -27.80 5.57
C LYS A 1128 -25.55 -26.44 6.27
N ALA A 1129 -25.03 -26.36 7.49
CA ALA A 1129 -24.85 -25.15 8.26
C ALA A 1129 -23.55 -25.24 9.08
N CYS A 1130 -22.70 -24.22 9.00
CA CYS A 1130 -21.42 -24.16 9.70
C CYS A 1130 -21.33 -22.86 10.50
N SER A 1131 -21.71 -22.90 11.78
CA SER A 1131 -21.72 -21.70 12.66
C SER A 1131 -20.32 -21.15 12.94
N ASN A 1132 -19.29 -22.01 12.93
CA ASN A 1132 -17.91 -21.66 13.25
C ASN A 1132 -17.03 -21.46 12.00
N ILE A 1133 -17.63 -21.18 10.84
CA ILE A 1133 -16.91 -21.11 9.55
C ILE A 1133 -15.74 -20.12 9.56
N VAL A 1134 -15.89 -18.98 10.23
CA VAL A 1134 -14.83 -17.96 10.33
C VAL A 1134 -13.65 -18.50 11.13
N THR A 1135 -13.92 -19.13 12.28
CA THR A 1135 -12.90 -19.72 13.16
C THR A 1135 -12.20 -20.90 12.49
N LEU A 1136 -12.95 -21.78 11.81
CA LEU A 1136 -12.39 -22.91 11.06
C LEU A 1136 -11.55 -22.44 9.87
N SER A 1137 -12.04 -21.47 9.10
CA SER A 1137 -11.30 -20.88 7.99
C SER A 1137 -9.97 -20.28 8.46
N ALA A 1138 -9.99 -19.51 9.55
CA ALA A 1138 -8.78 -18.94 10.14
C ALA A 1138 -7.82 -20.03 10.65
N LEU A 1139 -8.32 -21.08 11.29
CA LEU A 1139 -7.49 -22.19 11.79
C LEU A 1139 -6.85 -22.98 10.65
N ILE A 1140 -7.60 -23.29 9.59
CA ILE A 1140 -7.10 -24.01 8.41
C ILE A 1140 -6.00 -23.20 7.71
N THR A 1141 -6.28 -21.92 7.43
CA THR A 1141 -5.35 -21.06 6.69
C THR A 1141 -4.11 -20.71 7.51
N ASN A 1142 -4.24 -20.42 8.81
CA ASN A 1142 -3.09 -20.13 9.68
C ASN A 1142 -2.11 -21.32 9.81
N HIS A 1143 -2.59 -22.55 9.60
CA HIS A 1143 -1.75 -23.74 9.61
C HIS A 1143 -1.39 -24.26 8.21
N GLY A 1144 -1.50 -23.42 7.18
CA GLY A 1144 -1.01 -23.70 5.82
C GLY A 1144 -1.89 -24.64 5.00
N GLY A 1145 -3.11 -24.90 5.47
CA GLY A 1145 -4.14 -25.59 4.70
C GLY A 1145 -4.87 -24.61 3.79
N ILE A 1146 -5.41 -25.14 2.68
CA ILE A 1146 -6.19 -24.37 1.72
C ILE A 1146 -7.66 -24.73 1.88
N LEU A 1147 -8.48 -23.78 2.31
CA LEU A 1147 -9.94 -23.97 2.31
C LEU A 1147 -10.46 -23.80 0.88
N LEU A 1148 -11.09 -24.84 0.35
CA LEU A 1148 -11.67 -24.85 -0.99
C LEU A 1148 -13.07 -24.25 -0.99
N ASP A 1149 -13.34 -23.41 -1.98
CA ASP A 1149 -14.65 -22.82 -2.23
C ASP A 1149 -15.63 -23.82 -2.88
N GLN A 1150 -15.10 -24.91 -3.46
CA GLN A 1150 -15.83 -26.01 -4.06
C GLN A 1150 -15.25 -27.36 -3.62
N PHE A 1151 -16.05 -28.42 -3.74
CA PHE A 1151 -15.56 -29.78 -3.46
C PHE A 1151 -14.48 -30.20 -4.48
N PRO A 1152 -13.34 -30.76 -4.05
CA PRO A 1152 -12.19 -30.99 -4.92
C PRO A 1152 -12.45 -32.07 -5.97
N ASP A 1153 -12.10 -31.78 -7.23
CA ASP A 1153 -12.06 -32.78 -8.31
C ASP A 1153 -10.74 -33.57 -8.27
N LYS A 1154 -10.85 -34.90 -8.10
CA LYS A 1154 -9.74 -35.86 -8.10
C LYS A 1154 -8.77 -35.69 -9.28
N SER A 1155 -9.27 -35.24 -10.44
CA SER A 1155 -8.46 -35.07 -11.65
C SER A 1155 -7.31 -34.07 -11.52
N ASN A 1156 -7.41 -33.13 -10.57
CA ASN A 1156 -6.42 -32.08 -10.31
C ASN A 1156 -5.27 -32.51 -9.39
N TYR A 1157 -5.33 -33.72 -8.83
CA TYR A 1157 -4.38 -34.19 -7.82
C TYR A 1157 -3.58 -35.39 -8.32
N ASN A 1158 -2.33 -35.50 -7.87
CA ASN A 1158 -1.50 -36.64 -8.20
C ASN A 1158 -1.91 -37.86 -7.37
N SER A 1159 -2.08 -39.00 -8.03
CA SER A 1159 -2.42 -40.25 -7.37
C SER A 1159 -1.30 -40.67 -6.42
N GLY A 1160 -1.66 -41.06 -5.19
CA GLY A 1160 -0.71 -41.44 -4.14
C GLY A 1160 0.00 -40.26 -3.48
N SER A 1161 -0.33 -39.00 -3.81
CA SER A 1161 0.17 -37.84 -3.08
C SER A 1161 -0.42 -37.76 -1.67
N HIS A 1162 0.32 -37.15 -0.75
CA HIS A 1162 -0.09 -36.93 0.63
C HIS A 1162 0.56 -35.67 1.21
N PRO A 1163 -0.06 -35.01 2.20
CA PRO A 1163 0.53 -33.85 2.86
C PRO A 1163 1.82 -34.20 3.59
N TYR A 1164 2.78 -33.28 3.60
CA TYR A 1164 4.12 -33.52 4.16
C TYR A 1164 4.10 -33.95 5.64
N MET A 1165 3.25 -33.34 6.47
CA MET A 1165 3.11 -33.67 7.90
C MET A 1165 2.18 -34.86 8.17
N HIS A 1166 1.46 -35.33 7.15
CA HIS A 1166 0.41 -36.33 7.26
C HIS A 1166 0.52 -37.38 6.15
N SER A 1167 1.68 -38.03 6.02
CA SER A 1167 1.95 -39.02 4.97
C SER A 1167 1.03 -40.26 5.01
N HIS A 1168 0.31 -40.45 6.11
CA HIS A 1168 -0.65 -41.54 6.32
C HIS A 1168 -2.09 -41.18 5.95
N LEU A 1169 -2.35 -39.92 5.57
CA LEU A 1169 -3.68 -39.40 5.25
C LEU A 1169 -3.71 -38.91 3.80
N GLY A 1170 -4.90 -38.92 3.21
CA GLY A 1170 -5.14 -38.32 1.90
C GLY A 1170 -5.12 -36.79 1.98
N PRO A 1171 -4.67 -36.09 0.92
CA PRO A 1171 -4.50 -34.64 0.95
C PRO A 1171 -5.81 -33.84 0.97
N LEU A 1172 -6.95 -34.47 0.71
CA LEU A 1172 -8.26 -33.83 0.65
C LEU A 1172 -9.04 -34.09 1.94
N PHE A 1173 -9.04 -33.12 2.85
CA PHE A 1173 -9.79 -33.20 4.10
C PHE A 1173 -11.22 -32.71 3.85
N VAL A 1174 -12.21 -33.48 4.27
CA VAL A 1174 -13.63 -33.11 4.14
C VAL A 1174 -14.24 -33.00 5.52
N LEU A 1175 -14.62 -31.78 5.90
CA LEU A 1175 -15.33 -31.51 7.14
C LEU A 1175 -16.84 -31.69 6.92
N HIS A 1176 -17.51 -32.50 7.73
CA HIS A 1176 -18.94 -32.79 7.56
C HIS A 1176 -19.73 -32.76 8.88
N ASP A 1177 -21.05 -32.63 8.76
CA ASP A 1177 -21.99 -32.61 9.89
C ASP A 1177 -22.53 -34.00 10.24
N GLY A 1178 -22.20 -35.02 9.43
CA GLY A 1178 -22.68 -36.40 9.58
C GLY A 1178 -24.08 -36.61 8.98
N GLU A 1179 -24.74 -35.55 8.50
CA GLU A 1179 -26.00 -35.63 7.76
C GLU A 1179 -25.79 -35.80 6.25
N THR A 1180 -24.61 -35.41 5.76
CA THR A 1180 -24.24 -35.48 4.34
C THR A 1180 -23.71 -36.88 3.98
N ASP A 1181 -24.29 -37.53 2.97
CA ASP A 1181 -23.85 -38.86 2.52
C ASP A 1181 -22.50 -38.77 1.79
N LEU A 1182 -21.44 -39.19 2.48
CA LEU A 1182 -20.05 -39.26 1.97
C LEU A 1182 -19.56 -40.70 1.80
N SER A 1183 -20.45 -41.69 1.73
CA SER A 1183 -20.13 -43.12 1.65
C SER A 1183 -19.15 -43.45 0.51
N LYS A 1184 -19.31 -42.80 -0.66
CA LYS A 1184 -18.45 -42.95 -1.84
C LYS A 1184 -16.99 -42.50 -1.64
N PHE A 1185 -16.70 -41.70 -0.62
CA PHE A 1185 -15.36 -41.16 -0.37
C PHE A 1185 -14.64 -41.89 0.77
N LYS A 1186 -15.35 -42.72 1.54
CA LYS A 1186 -14.82 -43.39 2.73
C LYS A 1186 -13.72 -44.41 2.41
N ASP A 1187 -13.82 -45.07 1.26
CA ASP A 1187 -12.85 -46.08 0.80
C ASP A 1187 -11.75 -45.50 -0.11
N ASP A 1188 -11.82 -44.20 -0.44
CA ASP A 1188 -10.85 -43.55 -1.30
C ASP A 1188 -9.71 -42.93 -0.49
N LYS A 1189 -8.48 -43.43 -0.69
CA LYS A 1189 -7.28 -43.00 0.04
C LYS A 1189 -6.86 -41.55 -0.20
N MET A 1190 -7.44 -40.84 -1.19
CA MET A 1190 -7.20 -39.40 -1.37
C MET A 1190 -8.02 -38.53 -0.42
N PHE A 1191 -9.11 -39.04 0.14
CA PHE A 1191 -10.02 -38.31 1.02
C PHE A 1191 -9.82 -38.70 2.47
N THR A 1192 -9.82 -37.70 3.34
CA THR A 1192 -9.83 -37.88 4.80
C THR A 1192 -11.06 -37.17 5.34
N LEU A 1193 -11.98 -37.92 5.94
CA LEU A 1193 -13.26 -37.39 6.42
C LEU A 1193 -13.17 -37.07 7.91
N PHE A 1194 -13.66 -35.90 8.32
CA PHE A 1194 -13.76 -35.50 9.72
C PHE A 1194 -15.12 -34.83 9.97
N THR A 1195 -15.73 -35.11 11.12
CA THR A 1195 -16.67 -34.16 11.73
C THR A 1195 -15.92 -32.94 12.30
N GLU A 1196 -16.62 -31.84 12.58
CA GLU A 1196 -16.00 -30.66 13.21
C GLU A 1196 -15.28 -31.03 14.53
N ASP A 1197 -15.95 -31.79 15.41
CA ASP A 1197 -15.38 -32.24 16.68
C ASP A 1197 -14.17 -33.17 16.46
N GLU A 1198 -14.21 -34.07 15.47
CA GLU A 1198 -13.08 -34.93 15.13
C GLU A 1198 -11.88 -34.16 14.57
N PHE A 1199 -12.14 -33.11 13.77
CA PHE A 1199 -11.08 -32.25 13.23
C PHE A 1199 -10.41 -31.43 14.34
N ILE A 1200 -11.18 -30.88 15.27
CA ILE A 1200 -10.62 -30.20 16.44
C ILE A 1200 -9.84 -31.19 17.32
N ALA A 1201 -10.36 -32.40 17.54
CA ALA A 1201 -9.63 -33.45 18.24
C ALA A 1201 -8.34 -33.88 17.51
N PHE A 1202 -8.35 -33.89 16.18
CA PHE A 1202 -7.16 -34.15 15.35
C PHE A 1202 -6.10 -33.06 15.53
N MET A 1203 -6.51 -31.79 15.53
CA MET A 1203 -5.62 -30.66 15.81
C MET A 1203 -5.08 -30.73 17.25
N LEU A 1204 -5.92 -31.02 18.24
CA LEU A 1204 -5.49 -31.16 19.65
C LEU A 1204 -4.53 -32.33 19.88
N ARG A 1205 -4.66 -33.42 19.12
CA ARG A 1205 -3.70 -34.54 19.13
C ARG A 1205 -2.36 -34.19 18.52
N ARG A 1206 -2.34 -33.32 17.51
CA ARG A 1206 -1.12 -32.89 16.80
C ARG A 1206 -0.26 -34.09 16.34
N ASP A 1207 -0.91 -35.15 15.86
CA ASP A 1207 -0.25 -36.37 15.37
C ASP A 1207 0.47 -36.12 14.04
N ILE A 1208 1.80 -36.14 14.05
CA ILE A 1208 2.64 -35.91 12.87
C ILE A 1208 3.26 -37.22 12.39
N LYS A 1209 3.02 -37.56 11.11
CA LYS A 1209 3.80 -38.57 10.38
C LYS A 1209 4.39 -37.89 9.14
N LYS A 1210 5.65 -37.52 9.25
CA LYS A 1210 6.36 -36.84 8.16
C LYS A 1210 6.55 -37.76 6.97
N ASP A 1211 6.46 -37.20 5.78
CA ASP A 1211 6.87 -37.87 4.55
C ASP A 1211 8.39 -37.95 4.48
N SER A 1212 8.93 -39.17 4.44
CA SER A 1212 10.37 -39.44 4.33
C SER A 1212 10.79 -39.93 2.94
N SER A 1213 9.93 -39.81 1.93
CA SER A 1213 10.26 -40.18 0.56
C SER A 1213 11.34 -39.26 -0.02
N GLU A 1214 12.26 -39.83 -0.81
CA GLU A 1214 13.37 -39.06 -1.41
C GLU A 1214 12.89 -38.05 -2.45
N ASN A 1215 11.75 -38.34 -3.10
CA ASN A 1215 11.07 -37.46 -4.05
C ASN A 1215 9.57 -37.43 -3.72
N PRO A 1216 9.13 -36.55 -2.81
CA PRO A 1216 7.72 -36.45 -2.43
C PRO A 1216 6.85 -36.06 -3.64
N ILE A 1217 5.73 -36.76 -3.81
CA ILE A 1217 4.79 -36.51 -4.92
C ILE A 1217 4.03 -35.23 -4.60
N CYS A 1218 4.16 -34.21 -5.45
CA CYS A 1218 3.41 -32.96 -5.31
C CYS A 1218 1.90 -33.24 -5.28
N VAL A 1219 1.17 -32.60 -4.37
CA VAL A 1219 -0.28 -32.81 -4.20
C VAL A 1219 -1.06 -32.39 -5.46
N LEU A 1220 -0.71 -31.25 -6.03
CA LEU A 1220 -1.33 -30.73 -7.25
C LEU A 1220 -0.59 -31.22 -8.49
N ARG A 1221 -1.34 -31.51 -9.56
CA ARG A 1221 -0.76 -31.65 -10.90
C ARG A 1221 -0.25 -30.29 -11.37
N GLU A 1222 1.01 -30.23 -11.81
CA GLU A 1222 1.51 -29.05 -12.53
C GLU A 1222 0.65 -28.88 -13.79
N GLN A 1223 -0.01 -27.73 -13.92
CA GLN A 1223 -0.67 -27.36 -15.17
C GLN A 1223 0.41 -26.93 -16.15
N GLU A 1224 0.50 -27.63 -17.29
CA GLU A 1224 1.40 -27.30 -18.42
C GLU A 1224 1.17 -25.90 -18.99
#